data_AF-A0A2W4R8U6-F1
#
_entry.id   AF-A0A2W4R8U6-F1
#
_cell.length_a   1.000
_cell.length_b   1.000
_cell.length_c   1.000
_cell.angle_alpha   90.00
_cell.angle_beta   90.00
_cell.angle_gamma   90.00
#
_symmetry.space_group_name_H-M   'P 1'
#
loop_
_entity.id
_entity.type
_entity.pdbx_description
1 polymer ?
#
loop_
_entity_poly.entity_id
_entity_poly.type
_entity_poly.pdbx_seq_one_letter_code
_entity_poly.pdbx_strand_id
1 'polypeptide(L)'
;MFETATLHFDLGHLAAQQKFTLHVGVQRYALTPHTPQSLAQSRRDNSALALFPDERVSHFAESVQLPSNALVMLRVTAPKRSEEHPLDRLVQVSLHIPRATRAAGVAKRKGSGLPAKLKAQWGSNPLPPDEKIIIDIGNYPTALDTAKTLIFLHPELLALQTTWGEKIYALIDDAEGLTELAGSIYIQSTNHDGNWVMSDYHLSKDYRTGNPTGKNIYVWSDETLEMMALPLQDILRKSKDTDDLKGQCWTTQAGIVQVPLASSTQNVVGQSPSLKDAAIDYTVKQLTPQYGVENKFAYDASTATATASFKNNCLRWLQVTINQFGPNNEPVGILNESQGYLSPVDTIMAIPLPVDWSDIPFTFDPKASSAVISLGGLGQPPYELDLDFKGLFWTSLFNLAIPTLFIIYGVAADQIGSEWSEMTKKIASKGSMLLEAGMEGPLGGAVSGSVSTEDILSLVGNIAYSMLTDFLVSEATSELAIYIAETLGESALEDAEPFIGWIAKAIGAAADLASITETIVAVASSPATMSLSILRTMALQVTVNPDPKHFGKWPATATHYRITATYDDGPTYVYDGKLDNTTQQGAISHVFTSLPAGGSLTVLACFYSDTGWLAGRGKTGPMPALPTDTANNCLVVPAFAIVENLVPLSTGTTYFFKEKLVFGSQGRVWAATGTTPAPADTVSSLNGSNVGNNLAYLGAIELNESKSAFAYLWRASGQNLPRFHADKQPYSGQLYAFQALGDGSSPESGLKFPGFGYDLMPCLALPPPTMAQPFADGFLLEPTTEGNVMYLRALSLDQGQPLIVSPKDSFGLFTGAQDDLAIHPAGFAVALSKATCKLQVVKLAPPQPDAKAPVAAILSGKGSREGLLQNPVALTCSLDRILVLQTTDASPQGCIVSFDHAGNPVYDFTGSQWSIPLRSEGTAAVKLVDVSVESKGYLYVLKYLYSLSGIVQAADYRLDIYNPDGSFLAQVSGIAAASLHVDIWRNVYTLDYEILQGSGRTEPSMATWIPSTPSI
;
A
#
# COMPACT_ATOMS: atom_id res chain seq x y z
N MET A 1 -0.36 -47.40 25.32
CA MET A 1 -1.51 -47.84 26.16
C MET A 1 -2.57 -48.43 25.23
N PHE A 2 -3.34 -49.42 25.67
CA PHE A 2 -4.33 -50.10 24.83
C PHE A 2 -5.74 -49.97 25.40
N GLU A 3 -6.72 -49.81 24.51
CA GLU A 3 -8.14 -50.05 24.77
C GLU A 3 -8.57 -51.38 24.16
N THR A 4 -9.62 -51.98 24.71
CA THR A 4 -10.17 -53.25 24.20
C THR A 4 -11.55 -53.01 23.64
N ALA A 5 -11.80 -53.49 22.42
CA ALA A 5 -13.09 -53.36 21.76
C ALA A 5 -13.46 -54.61 20.96
N THR A 6 -14.77 -54.81 20.77
CA THR A 6 -15.29 -55.70 19.73
C THR A 6 -15.51 -54.90 18.46
N LEU A 7 -14.95 -55.37 17.35
CA LEU A 7 -15.09 -54.77 16.03
C LEU A 7 -16.01 -55.63 15.16
N HIS A 8 -16.90 -54.98 14.42
CA HIS A 8 -17.88 -55.62 13.53
C HIS A 8 -17.64 -55.18 12.09
N PHE A 9 -17.86 -56.06 11.12
CA PHE A 9 -17.49 -55.80 9.73
C PHE A 9 -18.64 -56.14 8.76
N ASP A 10 -18.74 -55.33 7.70
CA ASP A 10 -19.62 -55.58 6.55
C ASP A 10 -18.87 -56.28 5.43
N LEU A 11 -18.79 -57.61 5.51
CA LEU A 11 -18.16 -58.49 4.51
C LEU A 11 -19.17 -59.44 3.84
N GLY A 12 -20.48 -59.18 4.01
CA GLY A 12 -21.54 -60.10 3.55
C GLY A 12 -21.61 -60.27 2.03
N HIS A 13 -21.03 -59.33 1.29
CA HIS A 13 -20.89 -59.36 -0.17
C HIS A 13 -19.80 -60.32 -0.67
N LEU A 14 -19.00 -60.87 0.25
CA LEU A 14 -17.96 -61.85 -0.04
C LEU A 14 -18.42 -63.25 0.38
N ALA A 15 -17.76 -64.28 -0.12
CA ALA A 15 -18.14 -65.66 0.16
C ALA A 15 -18.10 -65.94 1.67
N ALA A 16 -19.25 -66.34 2.26
CA ALA A 16 -19.39 -66.55 3.71
C ALA A 16 -18.47 -67.63 4.31
N GLN A 17 -17.88 -68.50 3.49
CA GLN A 17 -16.90 -69.52 3.91
C GLN A 17 -15.45 -69.04 3.82
N GLN A 18 -15.21 -67.83 3.32
CA GLN A 18 -13.87 -67.27 3.21
C GLN A 18 -13.32 -66.92 4.59
N LYS A 19 -12.05 -67.28 4.83
CA LYS A 19 -11.35 -66.88 6.05
C LYS A 19 -10.84 -65.45 5.90
N PHE A 20 -11.09 -64.63 6.91
CA PHE A 20 -10.60 -63.25 6.96
C PHE A 20 -9.73 -63.04 8.19
N THR A 21 -8.65 -62.28 8.02
CA THR A 21 -7.71 -61.91 9.07
C THR A 21 -7.71 -60.39 9.24
N LEU A 22 -8.00 -59.93 10.45
CA LEU A 22 -7.82 -58.54 10.86
C LEU A 22 -6.40 -58.34 11.36
N HIS A 23 -5.72 -57.31 10.83
CA HIS A 23 -4.40 -56.87 11.27
C HIS A 23 -4.54 -55.52 11.98
N VAL A 24 -3.94 -55.43 13.16
CA VAL A 24 -3.86 -54.21 13.99
C VAL A 24 -2.39 -53.99 14.33
N GLY A 25 -1.72 -53.11 13.56
CA GLY A 25 -0.26 -53.06 13.55
C GLY A 25 0.33 -54.44 13.23
N VAL A 26 1.13 -54.99 14.14
CA VAL A 26 1.73 -56.34 14.05
C VAL A 26 0.82 -57.47 14.56
N GLN A 27 -0.30 -57.16 15.22
CA GLN A 27 -1.21 -58.15 15.80
C GLN A 27 -2.21 -58.68 14.77
N ARG A 28 -2.54 -59.97 14.84
CA ARG A 28 -3.45 -60.65 13.90
C ARG A 28 -4.61 -61.33 14.63
N TYR A 29 -5.83 -61.11 14.16
CA TYR A 29 -7.07 -61.66 14.73
C TYR A 29 -7.89 -62.33 13.62
N ALA A 30 -8.41 -63.54 13.89
CA ALA A 30 -9.33 -64.18 12.96
C ALA A 30 -10.73 -63.56 13.08
N LEU A 31 -11.36 -63.22 11.95
CA LEU A 31 -12.75 -62.75 11.95
C LEU A 31 -13.71 -63.95 12.00
N THR A 32 -14.72 -63.84 12.85
CA THR A 32 -15.75 -64.88 13.04
C THR A 32 -17.07 -64.43 12.40
N PRO A 33 -17.73 -65.25 11.57
CA PRO A 33 -19.06 -64.94 11.05
C PRO A 33 -20.10 -64.81 12.17
N HIS A 34 -21.02 -63.87 12.05
CA HIS A 34 -22.11 -63.72 13.00
C HIS A 34 -23.11 -64.88 12.90
N THR A 35 -23.55 -65.37 14.05
CA THR A 35 -24.76 -66.20 14.18
C THR A 35 -25.93 -65.29 14.61
N PRO A 36 -27.19 -65.71 14.45
CA PRO A 36 -28.32 -64.95 14.97
C PRO A 36 -28.17 -64.61 16.46
N GLN A 37 -27.56 -65.50 17.26
CA GLN A 37 -27.31 -65.28 18.68
C GLN A 37 -26.20 -64.24 18.92
N SER A 38 -25.06 -64.34 18.22
CA SER A 38 -23.96 -63.38 18.41
C SER A 38 -24.31 -62.00 17.86
N LEU A 39 -25.11 -61.90 16.80
CA LEU A 39 -25.62 -60.64 16.27
C LEU A 39 -26.58 -59.97 17.27
N ALA A 40 -27.51 -60.72 17.86
CA ALA A 40 -28.44 -60.20 18.87
C ALA A 40 -27.72 -59.75 20.17
N GLN A 41 -26.60 -60.39 20.53
CA GLN A 41 -25.73 -59.91 21.61
C GLN A 41 -25.01 -58.62 21.21
N SER A 42 -24.40 -58.60 20.03
CA SER A 42 -23.64 -57.45 19.51
C SER A 42 -24.50 -56.18 19.40
N ARG A 43 -25.77 -56.31 18.99
CA ARG A 43 -26.71 -55.17 18.94
C ARG A 43 -27.09 -54.60 20.31
N ARG A 44 -26.96 -55.39 21.38
CA ARG A 44 -27.16 -54.89 22.76
C ARG A 44 -25.93 -54.13 23.24
N ASP A 45 -24.75 -54.60 22.88
CA ASP A 45 -23.48 -54.02 23.33
C ASP A 45 -23.10 -52.77 22.51
N ASN A 46 -23.34 -52.80 21.20
CA ASN A 46 -23.16 -51.70 20.27
C ASN A 46 -24.52 -51.25 19.70
N SER A 47 -25.01 -50.12 20.22
CA SER A 47 -26.33 -49.59 19.86
C SER A 47 -26.44 -49.14 18.40
N ALA A 48 -25.31 -48.88 17.72
CA ALA A 48 -25.33 -48.46 16.32
C ALA A 48 -25.68 -49.61 15.36
N LEU A 49 -25.40 -50.87 15.72
CA LEU A 49 -25.68 -52.04 14.89
C LEU A 49 -27.19 -52.31 14.70
N ALA A 50 -28.04 -51.72 15.56
CA ALA A 50 -29.49 -51.83 15.42
C ALA A 50 -30.04 -51.06 14.21
N LEU A 51 -29.23 -50.16 13.63
CA LEU A 51 -29.62 -49.32 12.48
C LEU A 51 -29.36 -49.98 11.13
N PHE A 52 -28.70 -51.14 11.12
CA PHE A 52 -28.32 -51.85 9.90
C PHE A 52 -29.07 -53.19 9.82
N PRO A 53 -29.48 -53.62 8.62
CA PRO A 53 -30.11 -54.93 8.44
C PRO A 53 -29.10 -56.06 8.70
N ASP A 54 -29.60 -57.25 9.05
CA ASP A 54 -28.79 -58.38 9.51
C ASP A 54 -27.69 -58.77 8.51
N GLU A 55 -28.00 -58.68 7.21
CA GLU A 55 -27.08 -59.07 6.13
C GLU A 55 -25.84 -58.17 6.03
N ARG A 56 -25.90 -56.96 6.61
CA ARG A 56 -24.81 -55.99 6.58
C ARG A 56 -23.85 -56.13 7.76
N VAL A 57 -24.22 -56.85 8.82
CA VAL A 57 -23.36 -57.09 9.99
C VAL A 57 -22.90 -58.55 9.98
N SER A 58 -21.86 -58.86 9.21
CA SER A 58 -21.55 -60.25 8.82
C SER A 58 -20.46 -60.92 9.65
N HIS A 59 -19.44 -60.20 10.11
CA HIS A 59 -18.32 -60.77 10.87
C HIS A 59 -17.95 -59.90 12.07
N PHE A 60 -17.28 -60.48 13.06
CA PHE A 60 -16.75 -59.76 14.22
C PHE A 60 -15.42 -60.32 14.71
N ALA A 61 -14.71 -59.50 15.48
CA ALA A 61 -13.57 -59.90 16.31
C ALA A 61 -13.78 -59.36 17.73
N GLU A 62 -13.74 -60.25 18.71
CA GLU A 62 -13.86 -59.91 20.13
C GLU A 62 -12.49 -59.59 20.75
N SER A 63 -12.50 -58.77 21.79
CA SER A 63 -11.32 -58.48 22.62
C SER A 63 -10.10 -57.99 21.84
N VAL A 64 -10.32 -57.20 20.79
CA VAL A 64 -9.25 -56.63 19.97
C VAL A 64 -8.53 -55.56 20.78
N GLN A 65 -7.20 -55.69 20.92
CA GLN A 65 -6.37 -54.65 21.53
C GLN A 65 -6.07 -53.57 20.50
N LEU A 66 -6.47 -52.34 20.81
CA LEU A 66 -6.31 -51.16 19.96
C LEU A 66 -5.54 -50.10 20.73
N PRO A 67 -4.67 -49.30 20.08
CA PRO A 67 -3.97 -48.22 20.78
C PRO A 67 -4.98 -47.18 21.30
N SER A 68 -4.77 -46.70 22.52
CA SER A 68 -5.64 -45.70 23.16
C SER A 68 -5.14 -44.27 23.00
N ASN A 69 -3.91 -44.08 22.52
CA ASN A 69 -3.25 -42.78 22.35
C ASN A 69 -2.69 -42.54 20.94
N ALA A 70 -2.93 -43.45 19.99
CA ALA A 70 -2.46 -43.35 18.62
C ALA A 70 -3.55 -43.74 17.62
N LEU A 71 -3.39 -43.27 16.39
CA LEU A 71 -4.21 -43.67 15.24
C LEU A 71 -3.57 -44.89 14.59
N VAL A 72 -4.33 -45.94 14.30
CA VAL A 72 -3.79 -47.14 13.61
C VAL A 72 -4.64 -47.53 12.43
N MET A 73 -4.00 -47.86 11.30
CA MET A 73 -4.71 -48.44 10.15
C MET A 73 -5.02 -49.92 10.40
N LEU A 74 -6.31 -50.23 10.50
CA LEU A 74 -6.82 -51.60 10.52
C LEU A 74 -6.84 -52.15 9.10
N ARG A 75 -6.41 -53.40 8.91
CA ARG A 75 -6.38 -54.06 7.60
C ARG A 75 -7.10 -55.39 7.69
N VAL A 76 -7.97 -55.70 6.74
CA VAL A 76 -8.61 -57.02 6.63
C VAL A 76 -8.13 -57.69 5.36
N THR A 77 -7.49 -58.85 5.49
CA THR A 77 -7.02 -59.64 4.35
C THR A 77 -7.77 -60.96 4.24
N ALA A 78 -7.78 -61.52 3.04
CA ALA A 78 -8.23 -62.87 2.77
C ALA A 78 -7.18 -63.60 1.92
N PRO A 79 -7.14 -64.95 1.95
CA PRO A 79 -6.18 -65.71 1.16
C PRO A 79 -6.20 -65.35 -0.32
N LYS A 80 -5.02 -65.31 -0.95
CA LYS A 80 -4.89 -65.12 -2.40
C LYS A 80 -5.71 -66.15 -3.20
N ARG A 81 -6.31 -65.72 -4.31
CA ARG A 81 -7.16 -66.55 -5.18
C ARG A 81 -6.37 -67.39 -6.19
N SER A 82 -5.17 -66.93 -6.55
CA SER A 82 -4.26 -67.56 -7.49
C SER A 82 -2.83 -67.44 -6.96
N GLU A 83 -1.96 -68.39 -7.33
CA GLU A 83 -0.52 -68.33 -7.04
C GLU A 83 0.19 -67.19 -7.78
N GLU A 84 -0.42 -66.65 -8.84
CA GLU A 84 0.08 -65.49 -9.60
C GLU A 84 0.02 -64.18 -8.81
N HIS A 85 -0.78 -64.11 -7.74
CA HIS A 85 -0.83 -62.94 -6.88
C HIS A 85 0.24 -63.04 -5.77
N PRO A 86 1.15 -62.06 -5.67
CA PRO A 86 2.24 -62.11 -4.69
C PRO A 86 1.83 -61.86 -3.23
N LEU A 87 0.68 -61.22 -3.00
CA LEU A 87 0.19 -60.88 -1.65
C LEU A 87 -1.22 -61.44 -1.43
N ASP A 88 -1.60 -61.60 -0.15
CA ASP A 88 -2.99 -61.86 0.22
C ASP A 88 -3.91 -60.76 -0.29
N ARG A 89 -5.16 -61.09 -0.56
CA ARG A 89 -6.12 -60.12 -1.06
C ARG A 89 -6.49 -59.16 0.07
N LEU A 90 -6.18 -57.88 -0.11
CA LEU A 90 -6.61 -56.83 0.82
C LEU A 90 -8.07 -56.48 0.53
N VAL A 91 -8.91 -56.69 1.54
CA VAL A 91 -10.37 -56.61 1.41
C VAL A 91 -10.89 -55.27 1.90
N GLN A 92 -10.35 -54.79 3.02
CA GLN A 92 -10.81 -53.57 3.66
C GLN A 92 -9.68 -52.92 4.43
N VAL A 93 -9.63 -51.59 4.45
CA VAL A 93 -8.82 -50.83 5.40
C VAL A 93 -9.71 -49.83 6.15
N SER A 94 -9.34 -49.48 7.37
CA SER A 94 -10.03 -48.42 8.12
C SER A 94 -9.11 -47.80 9.14
N LEU A 95 -9.33 -46.53 9.48
CA LEU A 95 -8.55 -45.84 10.50
C LEU A 95 -9.21 -46.02 11.87
N HIS A 96 -8.50 -46.63 12.81
CA HIS A 96 -8.91 -46.64 14.21
C HIS A 96 -8.52 -45.31 14.87
N ILE A 97 -9.54 -44.63 15.40
CA ILE A 97 -9.38 -43.47 16.28
C ILE A 97 -9.79 -43.89 17.70
N PRO A 98 -8.96 -43.64 18.73
CA PRO A 98 -9.28 -44.03 20.10
C PRO A 98 -10.67 -43.57 20.54
N ARG A 99 -11.40 -44.42 21.25
CA ARG A 99 -12.79 -44.15 21.65
C ARG A 99 -12.92 -42.86 22.46
N ALA A 100 -11.98 -42.59 23.36
CA ALA A 100 -11.95 -41.36 24.15
C ALA A 100 -11.83 -40.10 23.27
N THR A 101 -11.00 -40.15 22.24
CA THR A 101 -10.83 -39.05 21.29
C THR A 101 -12.08 -38.83 20.44
N ARG A 102 -12.71 -39.92 19.95
CA ARG A 102 -14.01 -39.84 19.26
C ARG A 102 -15.08 -39.19 20.13
N ALA A 103 -15.19 -39.61 21.40
CA ALA A 103 -16.14 -39.03 22.34
C ALA A 103 -15.88 -37.53 22.58
N ALA A 104 -14.62 -37.14 22.75
CA ALA A 104 -14.23 -35.73 22.91
C ALA A 104 -14.53 -34.91 21.65
N GLY A 105 -14.32 -35.46 20.46
CA GLY A 105 -14.62 -34.81 19.18
C GLY A 105 -16.12 -34.58 18.99
N VAL A 106 -16.95 -35.60 19.25
CA VAL A 106 -18.42 -35.49 19.22
C VAL A 106 -18.92 -34.44 20.21
N ALA A 107 -18.38 -34.41 21.44
CA ALA A 107 -18.76 -33.43 22.45
C ALA A 107 -18.40 -31.99 22.06
N LYS A 108 -17.28 -31.78 21.35
CA LYS A 108 -16.85 -30.46 20.85
C LYS A 108 -17.67 -29.98 19.67
N ARG A 109 -18.21 -30.88 18.85
CA ARG A 109 -18.94 -30.57 17.62
C ARG A 109 -20.47 -30.54 17.78
N LYS A 110 -21.00 -30.26 18.98
CA LYS A 110 -22.45 -30.23 19.24
C LYS A 110 -23.21 -29.40 18.20
N GLY A 111 -23.96 -30.07 17.33
CA GLY A 111 -24.74 -29.47 16.23
C GLY A 111 -24.15 -29.60 14.82
N SER A 112 -22.97 -30.21 14.64
CA SER A 112 -22.41 -30.51 13.31
C SER A 112 -22.99 -31.80 12.71
N GLY A 113 -22.82 -31.99 11.40
CA GLY A 113 -23.37 -33.12 10.64
C GLY A 113 -23.02 -34.52 11.19
N LEU A 114 -23.86 -35.50 10.85
CA LEU A 114 -23.69 -36.90 11.25
C LEU A 114 -22.53 -37.58 10.49
N PRO A 115 -21.88 -38.61 11.07
CA PRO A 115 -20.99 -39.49 10.33
C PRO A 115 -21.68 -39.99 9.05
N ALA A 116 -20.97 -40.08 7.93
CA ALA A 116 -21.59 -40.34 6.63
C ALA A 116 -22.37 -41.68 6.59
N LYS A 117 -21.85 -42.72 7.26
CA LYS A 117 -22.55 -44.01 7.41
C LYS A 117 -23.82 -43.95 8.25
N LEU A 118 -23.95 -42.96 9.15
CA LEU A 118 -25.20 -42.70 9.88
C LEU A 118 -26.14 -41.82 9.06
N LYS A 119 -25.65 -40.81 8.31
CA LYS A 119 -26.50 -39.98 7.44
C LYS A 119 -27.37 -40.83 6.50
N ALA A 120 -26.77 -41.84 5.87
CA ALA A 120 -27.46 -42.73 4.94
C ALA A 120 -28.61 -43.55 5.60
N GLN A 121 -28.49 -43.87 6.90
CA GLN A 121 -29.49 -44.68 7.61
C GLN A 121 -30.49 -43.84 8.42
N TRP A 122 -30.07 -42.67 8.91
CA TRP A 122 -30.88 -41.80 9.77
C TRP A 122 -31.87 -40.93 8.96
N GLY A 123 -31.57 -40.70 7.67
CA GLY A 123 -32.43 -39.94 6.78
C GLY A 123 -32.64 -38.48 7.22
N SER A 124 -33.79 -37.91 6.87
CA SER A 124 -34.16 -36.52 7.20
C SER A 124 -34.74 -36.33 8.61
N ASN A 125 -34.44 -37.21 9.56
CA ASN A 125 -34.94 -37.12 10.93
C ASN A 125 -34.39 -35.84 11.62
N PRO A 126 -35.26 -34.95 12.13
CA PRO A 126 -34.84 -33.67 12.70
C PRO A 126 -34.13 -33.79 14.06
N LEU A 127 -34.24 -34.95 14.73
CA LEU A 127 -33.54 -35.19 15.99
C LEU A 127 -32.23 -35.96 15.74
N PRO A 128 -31.09 -35.45 16.24
CA PRO A 128 -29.83 -36.17 16.14
C PRO A 128 -29.88 -37.47 16.99
N PRO A 129 -29.23 -38.56 16.54
CA PRO A 129 -29.03 -39.76 17.34
C PRO A 129 -28.29 -39.45 18.64
N ASP A 130 -28.47 -40.31 19.64
CA ASP A 130 -27.70 -40.28 20.88
C ASP A 130 -26.19 -40.27 20.58
N GLU A 131 -25.42 -39.44 21.30
CA GLU A 131 -23.95 -39.38 21.16
C GLU A 131 -23.30 -40.76 21.27
N LYS A 132 -23.86 -41.68 22.07
CA LYS A 132 -23.40 -43.07 22.15
C LYS A 132 -23.46 -43.80 20.81
N ILE A 133 -24.53 -43.60 20.03
CA ILE A 133 -24.67 -44.19 18.68
C ILE A 133 -23.60 -43.62 17.74
N ILE A 134 -23.34 -42.32 17.81
CA ILE A 134 -22.32 -41.62 17.01
C ILE A 134 -20.91 -42.13 17.34
N ILE A 135 -20.64 -42.44 18.61
CA ILE A 135 -19.33 -42.97 19.05
C ILE A 135 -19.19 -44.45 18.66
N ASP A 136 -20.21 -45.27 18.92
CA ASP A 136 -20.20 -46.73 18.73
C ASP A 136 -20.09 -47.16 17.26
N ILE A 137 -20.59 -46.35 16.33
CA ILE A 137 -20.49 -46.64 14.89
C ILE A 137 -19.05 -46.73 14.40
N GLY A 138 -18.09 -46.11 15.09
CA GLY A 138 -16.67 -46.22 14.74
C GLY A 138 -16.08 -47.61 15.00
N ASN A 139 -16.78 -48.49 15.74
CA ASN A 139 -16.39 -49.91 15.91
C ASN A 139 -17.04 -50.82 14.86
N TYR A 140 -17.65 -50.24 13.81
CA TYR A 140 -18.21 -50.96 12.68
C TYR A 140 -17.60 -50.44 11.37
N PRO A 141 -16.39 -50.91 10.98
CA PRO A 141 -15.77 -50.53 9.73
C PRO A 141 -16.52 -51.08 8.50
N THR A 142 -16.64 -50.24 7.47
CA THR A 142 -17.29 -50.56 6.18
C THR A 142 -16.42 -50.11 4.99
N ALA A 143 -16.89 -50.32 3.75
CA ALA A 143 -16.25 -49.77 2.56
C ALA A 143 -16.15 -48.23 2.57
N LEU A 144 -17.05 -47.55 3.27
CA LEU A 144 -16.95 -46.10 3.49
C LEU A 144 -15.72 -45.74 4.31
N ASP A 145 -15.42 -46.52 5.35
CA ASP A 145 -14.23 -46.31 6.17
C ASP A 145 -12.94 -46.60 5.36
N THR A 146 -12.99 -47.52 4.39
CA THR A 146 -11.91 -47.68 3.38
C THR A 146 -11.71 -46.38 2.60
N ALA A 147 -12.77 -45.86 1.96
CA ALA A 147 -12.69 -44.63 1.18
C ALA A 147 -12.13 -43.45 1.99
N LYS A 148 -12.62 -43.26 3.22
CA LYS A 148 -12.13 -42.23 4.14
C LYS A 148 -10.65 -42.39 4.47
N THR A 149 -10.20 -43.63 4.67
CA THR A 149 -8.79 -43.91 5.01
C THR A 149 -7.86 -43.62 3.85
N LEU A 150 -8.27 -43.94 2.61
CA LEU A 150 -7.47 -43.62 1.42
C LEU A 150 -7.30 -42.09 1.26
N ILE A 151 -8.38 -41.33 1.46
CA ILE A 151 -8.36 -39.86 1.45
C ILE A 151 -7.48 -39.32 2.58
N PHE A 152 -7.60 -39.87 3.80
CA PHE A 152 -6.84 -39.43 4.97
C PHE A 152 -5.32 -39.61 4.81
N LEU A 153 -4.87 -40.56 3.99
CA LEU A 153 -3.45 -40.77 3.72
C LEU A 153 -2.81 -39.68 2.84
N HIS A 154 -3.61 -38.75 2.29
CA HIS A 154 -3.07 -37.61 1.58
C HIS A 154 -2.21 -36.73 2.53
N PRO A 155 -1.01 -36.29 2.14
CA PRO A 155 -0.05 -35.62 3.05
C PRO A 155 -0.59 -34.39 3.79
N GLU A 156 -1.53 -33.68 3.15
CA GLU A 156 -2.16 -32.46 3.67
C GLU A 156 -3.31 -32.71 4.64
N LEU A 157 -3.79 -33.95 4.72
CA LEU A 157 -4.87 -34.41 5.60
C LEU A 157 -4.37 -35.36 6.67
N LEU A 158 -3.26 -36.04 6.40
CA LEU A 158 -2.61 -36.97 7.30
C LEU A 158 -2.24 -36.25 8.61
N ALA A 159 -2.64 -36.83 9.74
CA ALA A 159 -2.26 -36.35 11.07
C ALA A 159 -1.96 -37.52 11.99
N LEU A 160 -0.85 -37.46 12.76
CA LEU A 160 -0.53 -38.47 13.78
C LEU A 160 -1.18 -38.18 15.14
N GLN A 161 -1.37 -36.90 15.48
CA GLN A 161 -2.07 -36.54 16.72
C GLN A 161 -3.53 -36.96 16.64
N THR A 162 -3.98 -37.73 17.62
CA THR A 162 -5.35 -38.27 17.64
C THR A 162 -6.41 -37.16 17.56
N THR A 163 -6.16 -35.99 18.17
CA THR A 163 -7.10 -34.85 18.14
C THR A 163 -7.25 -34.23 16.75
N TRP A 164 -6.14 -34.06 16.01
CA TRP A 164 -6.18 -33.54 14.65
C TRP A 164 -6.70 -34.58 13.68
N GLY A 165 -6.25 -35.83 13.81
CA GLY A 165 -6.73 -36.94 12.99
C GLY A 165 -8.23 -37.16 13.14
N GLU A 166 -8.77 -37.06 14.36
CA GLU A 166 -10.22 -37.15 14.58
C GLU A 166 -10.99 -36.02 13.91
N LYS A 167 -10.50 -34.78 13.99
CA LYS A 167 -11.12 -33.62 13.33
C LYS A 167 -11.12 -33.78 11.81
N ILE A 168 -9.97 -34.12 11.22
CA ILE A 168 -9.84 -34.28 9.77
C ILE A 168 -10.66 -35.47 9.27
N TYR A 169 -10.61 -36.60 9.99
CA TYR A 169 -11.39 -37.79 9.64
C TYR A 169 -12.90 -37.56 9.74
N ALA A 170 -13.36 -36.71 10.66
CA ALA A 170 -14.75 -36.26 10.72
C ALA A 170 -15.08 -35.28 9.58
N LEU A 171 -14.18 -34.36 9.22
CA LEU A 171 -14.37 -33.45 8.09
C LEU A 171 -14.53 -34.22 6.77
N ILE A 172 -13.79 -35.33 6.60
CA ILE A 172 -13.92 -36.22 5.42
C ILE A 172 -15.35 -36.77 5.28
N ASP A 173 -16.14 -36.93 6.36
CA ASP A 173 -17.55 -37.39 6.26
C ASP A 173 -18.45 -36.43 5.46
N ASP A 174 -18.00 -35.20 5.22
CA ASP A 174 -18.69 -34.19 4.41
C ASP A 174 -18.12 -34.05 3.00
N ALA A 175 -17.17 -34.89 2.59
CA ALA A 175 -16.55 -34.84 1.27
C ALA A 175 -17.53 -35.24 0.15
N GLU A 176 -17.63 -34.40 -0.88
CA GLU A 176 -18.44 -34.67 -2.08
C GLU A 176 -17.89 -35.86 -2.86
N GLY A 177 -18.73 -36.82 -3.28
CA GLY A 177 -18.24 -38.02 -3.99
C GLY A 177 -17.73 -39.14 -3.08
N LEU A 178 -17.69 -38.96 -1.74
CA LEU A 178 -17.19 -39.99 -0.82
C LEU A 178 -18.02 -41.27 -0.87
N THR A 179 -19.35 -41.14 -1.01
CA THR A 179 -20.26 -42.30 -1.01
C THR A 179 -20.13 -43.09 -2.31
N GLU A 180 -19.89 -42.39 -3.42
CA GLU A 180 -19.64 -42.94 -4.74
C GLU A 180 -18.33 -43.72 -4.78
N LEU A 181 -17.25 -43.16 -4.21
CA LEU A 181 -15.98 -43.88 -4.03
C LEU A 181 -16.17 -45.13 -3.17
N ALA A 182 -16.86 -45.02 -2.03
CA ALA A 182 -17.15 -46.16 -1.17
C ALA A 182 -17.98 -47.25 -1.88
N GLY A 183 -18.93 -46.84 -2.72
CA GLY A 183 -19.74 -47.73 -3.55
C GLY A 183 -18.89 -48.45 -4.61
N SER A 184 -17.99 -47.74 -5.30
CA SER A 184 -17.06 -48.35 -6.25
C SER A 184 -16.14 -49.36 -5.56
N ILE A 185 -15.55 -49.01 -4.41
CA ILE A 185 -14.72 -49.94 -3.61
C ILE A 185 -15.50 -51.21 -3.25
N TYR A 186 -16.75 -51.05 -2.79
CA TYR A 186 -17.62 -52.17 -2.47
C TYR A 186 -17.89 -53.06 -3.70
N ILE A 187 -18.27 -52.47 -4.84
CA ILE A 187 -18.54 -53.21 -6.08
C ILE A 187 -17.29 -53.94 -6.57
N GLN A 188 -16.15 -53.24 -6.66
CA GLN A 188 -14.89 -53.81 -7.11
C GLN A 188 -14.46 -55.00 -6.23
N SER A 189 -14.71 -54.96 -4.92
CA SER A 189 -14.37 -56.07 -4.02
C SER A 189 -15.16 -57.37 -4.27
N THR A 190 -16.33 -57.27 -4.93
CA THR A 190 -17.17 -58.43 -5.30
C THR A 190 -16.73 -59.13 -6.57
N ASN A 191 -15.95 -58.45 -7.43
CA ASN A 191 -15.52 -59.00 -8.71
C ASN A 191 -14.57 -60.19 -8.52
N HIS A 192 -14.63 -61.17 -9.42
CA HIS A 192 -13.81 -62.38 -9.34
C HIS A 192 -12.35 -62.12 -9.75
N ASP A 193 -12.15 -61.29 -10.78
CA ASP A 193 -10.85 -61.02 -11.41
C ASP A 193 -10.32 -59.60 -11.15
N GLY A 194 -11.08 -58.75 -10.44
CA GLY A 194 -10.72 -57.38 -10.09
C GLY A 194 -10.99 -57.07 -8.62
N ASN A 195 -10.24 -56.12 -8.06
CA ASN A 195 -10.40 -55.61 -6.70
C ASN A 195 -10.02 -54.12 -6.68
N TRP A 196 -10.51 -53.36 -5.69
CA TRP A 196 -10.17 -51.93 -5.53
C TRP A 196 -8.67 -51.70 -5.29
N VAL A 197 -7.98 -52.76 -4.87
CA VAL A 197 -6.54 -52.81 -4.69
C VAL A 197 -6.00 -54.15 -5.19
N MET A 198 -4.97 -54.09 -6.02
CA MET A 198 -4.32 -55.24 -6.65
C MET A 198 -2.90 -55.40 -6.11
N SER A 199 -2.38 -56.62 -6.11
CA SER A 199 -0.98 -56.89 -5.76
C SER A 199 -0.12 -56.95 -7.03
N ASP A 200 0.96 -56.18 -7.10
CA ASP A 200 1.85 -56.10 -8.27
C ASP A 200 3.33 -56.22 -7.84
N TYR A 201 4.16 -56.79 -8.73
CA TYR A 201 5.60 -57.00 -8.59
C TYR A 201 6.45 -56.06 -9.47
N HIS A 202 5.85 -55.41 -10.48
CA HIS A 202 6.57 -54.66 -11.52
C HIS A 202 6.55 -53.14 -11.34
N LEU A 203 5.68 -52.63 -10.48
CA LEU A 203 5.50 -51.19 -10.30
C LEU A 203 6.45 -50.57 -9.26
N SER A 204 7.14 -51.37 -8.45
CA SER A 204 8.18 -50.90 -7.53
C SER A 204 9.49 -50.68 -8.29
N LYS A 205 9.94 -49.43 -8.45
CA LYS A 205 11.19 -49.09 -9.14
C LYS A 205 12.27 -48.59 -8.19
N ASP A 206 13.50 -49.01 -8.41
CA ASP A 206 14.69 -48.54 -7.72
C ASP A 206 14.94 -47.08 -8.10
N TYR A 207 15.04 -46.20 -7.11
CA TYR A 207 15.17 -44.76 -7.34
C TYR A 207 16.50 -44.36 -8.03
N ARG A 208 17.56 -45.17 -7.91
CA ARG A 208 18.88 -44.90 -8.52
C ARG A 208 18.97 -45.41 -9.94
N THR A 209 18.23 -46.44 -10.32
CA THR A 209 18.41 -47.17 -11.59
C THR A 209 17.14 -47.27 -12.43
N GLY A 210 15.97 -46.96 -11.87
CA GLY A 210 14.66 -47.06 -12.53
C GLY A 210 14.19 -48.49 -12.79
N ASN A 211 14.96 -49.50 -12.38
CA ASN A 211 14.67 -50.91 -12.59
C ASN A 211 13.65 -51.44 -11.56
N PRO A 212 12.86 -52.47 -11.89
CA PRO A 212 11.99 -53.12 -10.92
C PRO A 212 12.78 -53.64 -9.69
N THR A 213 12.33 -53.30 -8.48
CA THR A 213 12.97 -53.73 -7.21
C THR A 213 12.69 -55.19 -6.85
N GLY A 214 11.70 -55.82 -7.49
CA GLY A 214 11.26 -57.18 -7.19
C GLY A 214 10.48 -57.33 -5.88
N LYS A 215 10.10 -56.21 -5.23
CA LYS A 215 9.31 -56.18 -4.01
C LYS A 215 7.80 -56.10 -4.32
N ASN A 216 7.01 -56.81 -3.52
CA ASN A 216 5.56 -56.95 -3.69
C ASN A 216 4.80 -55.78 -3.06
N ILE A 217 3.92 -55.12 -3.81
CA ILE A 217 3.15 -53.96 -3.33
C ILE A 217 1.66 -54.07 -3.59
N TYR A 218 0.87 -53.33 -2.82
CA TYR A 218 -0.52 -53.06 -3.12
C TYR A 218 -0.66 -51.78 -3.95
N VAL A 219 -1.42 -51.86 -5.04
CA VAL A 219 -1.65 -50.76 -5.98
C VAL A 219 -3.15 -50.54 -6.12
N TRP A 220 -3.61 -49.30 -5.93
CA TRP A 220 -5.01 -48.94 -6.15
C TRP A 220 -5.36 -49.11 -7.64
N SER A 221 -6.56 -49.60 -7.92
CA SER A 221 -7.03 -49.71 -9.31
C SER A 221 -7.20 -48.32 -9.94
N ASP A 222 -7.12 -48.25 -11.27
CA ASP A 222 -7.35 -47.01 -12.02
C ASP A 222 -8.74 -46.42 -11.71
N GLU A 223 -9.77 -47.28 -11.59
CA GLU A 223 -11.12 -46.87 -11.20
C GLU A 223 -11.14 -46.26 -9.79
N THR A 224 -10.39 -46.83 -8.84
CA THR A 224 -10.30 -46.27 -7.47
C THR A 224 -9.60 -44.91 -7.49
N LEU A 225 -8.56 -44.73 -8.29
CA LEU A 225 -7.86 -43.45 -8.46
C LEU A 225 -8.78 -42.39 -9.07
N GLU A 226 -9.51 -42.73 -10.13
CA GLU A 226 -10.45 -41.83 -10.81
C GLU A 226 -11.59 -41.39 -9.86
N MET A 227 -12.21 -42.34 -9.15
CA MET A 227 -13.30 -42.05 -8.21
C MET A 227 -12.85 -41.28 -6.96
N MET A 228 -11.54 -41.27 -6.66
CA MET A 228 -10.98 -40.56 -5.51
C MET A 228 -10.73 -39.07 -5.79
N ALA A 229 -10.58 -38.67 -7.05
CA ALA A 229 -10.22 -37.31 -7.41
C ALA A 229 -11.20 -36.25 -6.84
N LEU A 230 -12.51 -36.46 -7.03
CA LEU A 230 -13.54 -35.54 -6.56
C LEU A 230 -13.59 -35.38 -5.02
N PRO A 231 -13.73 -36.44 -4.21
CA PRO A 231 -13.76 -36.30 -2.76
C PRO A 231 -12.46 -35.76 -2.19
N LEU A 232 -11.32 -36.07 -2.81
CA LEU A 232 -10.03 -35.53 -2.41
C LEU A 232 -9.93 -34.02 -2.70
N GLN A 233 -10.40 -33.56 -3.86
CA GLN A 233 -10.43 -32.14 -4.20
C GLN A 233 -11.29 -31.34 -3.20
N ASP A 234 -12.53 -31.79 -2.96
CA ASP A 234 -13.47 -31.08 -2.10
C ASP A 234 -12.96 -30.99 -0.66
N ILE A 235 -12.42 -32.08 -0.10
CA ILE A 235 -11.94 -32.07 1.27
C ILE A 235 -10.67 -31.22 1.44
N LEU A 236 -9.78 -31.20 0.44
CA LEU A 236 -8.57 -30.39 0.51
C LEU A 236 -8.93 -28.92 0.59
N ARG A 237 -9.85 -28.44 -0.25
CA ARG A 237 -10.42 -27.09 -0.15
C ARG A 237 -11.05 -26.83 1.22
N LYS A 238 -11.98 -27.68 1.68
CA LYS A 238 -12.65 -27.53 2.99
C LYS A 238 -11.67 -27.49 4.16
N SER A 239 -10.58 -28.27 4.10
CA SER A 239 -9.55 -28.29 5.14
C SER A 239 -8.79 -26.96 5.26
N LYS A 240 -8.63 -26.22 4.14
CA LYS A 240 -7.99 -24.90 4.12
C LYS A 240 -8.94 -23.77 4.55
N ASP A 241 -10.24 -23.93 4.34
CA ASP A 241 -11.26 -22.95 4.76
C ASP A 241 -11.67 -23.11 6.24
N THR A 242 -11.28 -24.20 6.89
CA THR A 242 -11.64 -24.47 8.29
C THR A 242 -10.68 -23.75 9.24
N ASP A 243 -11.14 -22.69 9.90
CA ASP A 243 -10.38 -21.91 10.91
C ASP A 243 -9.79 -22.79 12.03
N ASP A 244 -10.54 -23.79 12.46
CA ASP A 244 -10.13 -24.74 13.50
C ASP A 244 -8.89 -25.58 13.12
N LEU A 245 -8.54 -25.64 11.83
CA LEU A 245 -7.36 -26.33 11.29
C LEU A 245 -6.21 -25.35 10.96
N LYS A 246 -6.33 -24.06 11.30
CA LYS A 246 -5.23 -23.08 11.17
C LYS A 246 -4.04 -23.49 12.03
N GLY A 247 -2.84 -23.45 11.46
CA GLY A 247 -1.60 -23.92 12.08
C GLY A 247 -1.34 -25.43 11.93
N GLN A 248 -2.33 -26.21 11.49
CA GLN A 248 -2.18 -27.61 11.11
C GLN A 248 -2.22 -27.77 9.58
N CYS A 249 -3.29 -27.31 8.94
CA CYS A 249 -3.51 -27.43 7.50
C CYS A 249 -3.20 -26.14 6.73
N TRP A 250 -3.19 -24.95 7.36
CA TRP A 250 -2.91 -23.69 6.67
C TRP A 250 -2.41 -22.57 7.60
N THR A 251 -1.70 -21.58 7.05
CA THR A 251 -1.18 -20.40 7.76
C THR A 251 -1.39 -19.11 6.94
N THR A 252 -1.26 -17.94 7.56
CA THR A 252 -1.43 -16.63 6.91
C THR A 252 -0.16 -15.79 7.03
N GLN A 253 0.28 -15.18 5.93
CA GLN A 253 1.42 -14.26 5.91
C GLN A 253 0.96 -12.84 5.57
N ALA A 254 1.46 -11.85 6.29
CA ALA A 254 1.21 -10.44 5.99
C ALA A 254 2.20 -9.93 4.94
N GLY A 255 1.70 -9.31 3.88
CA GLY A 255 2.53 -8.63 2.89
C GLY A 255 3.13 -7.33 3.45
N ILE A 256 4.37 -7.02 3.04
CA ILE A 256 5.03 -5.76 3.39
C ILE A 256 4.83 -4.78 2.21
N VAL A 257 4.00 -3.76 2.42
CA VAL A 257 3.67 -2.76 1.37
C VAL A 257 4.52 -1.49 1.47
N GLN A 258 5.09 -1.21 2.64
CA GLN A 258 5.90 -0.01 2.91
C GLN A 258 7.00 -0.36 3.91
N VAL A 259 8.23 0.09 3.64
CA VAL A 259 9.35 0.03 4.58
C VAL A 259 9.53 1.42 5.19
N PRO A 260 9.05 1.68 6.41
CA PRO A 260 9.33 2.94 7.09
C PRO A 260 10.82 2.98 7.46
N LEU A 261 11.58 3.87 6.81
CA LEU A 261 12.93 4.20 7.25
C LEU A 261 12.82 5.12 8.46
N ALA A 262 13.39 4.71 9.60
CA ALA A 262 13.53 5.59 10.75
C ALA A 262 14.42 6.78 10.35
N SER A 263 13.91 8.00 10.52
CA SER A 263 14.63 9.24 10.29
C SER A 263 15.89 9.26 11.16
N SER A 264 17.06 9.23 10.52
CA SER A 264 18.28 9.64 11.21
C SER A 264 18.17 11.14 11.48
N THR A 265 18.27 11.50 12.75
CA THR A 265 18.23 12.88 13.25
C THR A 265 19.17 13.78 12.45
N GLN A 266 18.66 14.93 12.02
CA GLN A 266 19.45 16.03 11.48
C GLN A 266 20.61 16.34 12.43
N ASN A 267 21.83 15.96 12.04
CA ASN A 267 23.03 16.50 12.66
C ASN A 267 23.39 17.80 11.95
N VAL A 268 23.45 18.84 12.78
CA VAL A 268 23.83 20.22 12.50
C VAL A 268 25.07 20.29 11.60
N VAL A 269 25.01 21.20 10.63
CA VAL A 269 26.12 21.61 9.75
C VAL A 269 27.37 21.90 10.58
N GLY A 270 28.36 21.00 10.48
CA GLY A 270 29.66 21.18 11.11
C GLY A 270 30.43 19.86 11.09
N GLN A 271 31.32 19.73 10.10
CA GLN A 271 32.17 18.57 9.79
C GLN A 271 31.44 17.41 9.11
N SER A 272 31.63 17.31 7.79
CA SER A 272 31.44 16.08 7.03
C SER A 272 32.28 14.97 7.69
N PRO A 273 31.68 13.86 8.16
CA PRO A 273 32.47 12.67 8.40
C PRO A 273 33.08 12.30 7.05
N SER A 274 34.40 12.20 6.97
CA SER A 274 35.04 11.67 5.78
C SER A 274 34.57 10.22 5.60
N LEU A 275 33.68 9.97 4.64
CA LEU A 275 33.23 8.65 4.19
C LEU A 275 34.35 7.90 3.43
N LYS A 276 35.62 8.04 3.85
CA LYS A 276 36.73 7.25 3.29
C LYS A 276 36.70 5.80 3.73
N ASP A 277 35.90 5.47 4.74
CA ASP A 277 35.61 4.13 5.22
C ASP A 277 34.08 3.90 5.27
N ALA A 278 33.35 4.25 4.22
CA ALA A 278 31.96 3.81 4.11
C ALA A 278 31.94 2.28 4.04
N ALA A 279 31.73 1.64 5.18
CA ALA A 279 31.58 0.20 5.31
C ALA A 279 30.62 -0.28 4.21
N ILE A 280 31.12 -1.16 3.33
CA ILE A 280 30.31 -1.76 2.28
C ILE A 280 29.16 -2.46 2.99
N ASP A 281 27.92 -2.00 2.81
CA ASP A 281 26.75 -2.60 3.46
C ASP A 281 25.83 -3.22 2.42
N TYR A 282 25.22 -4.35 2.76
CA TYR A 282 24.44 -5.19 1.85
C TYR A 282 23.01 -5.31 2.34
N THR A 283 22.05 -5.35 1.41
CA THR A 283 20.63 -5.55 1.75
C THR A 283 19.95 -6.47 0.76
N VAL A 284 18.86 -7.09 1.20
CA VAL A 284 18.01 -7.96 0.37
C VAL A 284 16.99 -7.12 -0.39
N LYS A 285 16.89 -7.36 -1.70
CA LYS A 285 15.91 -6.67 -2.57
C LYS A 285 14.47 -7.11 -2.30
N GLN A 286 14.24 -8.39 -2.03
CA GLN A 286 12.91 -8.98 -1.84
C GLN A 286 12.56 -9.15 -0.36
N LEU A 287 12.12 -8.05 0.26
CA LEU A 287 11.80 -7.98 1.70
C LEU A 287 10.46 -8.66 2.07
N THR A 288 9.51 -8.73 1.14
CA THR A 288 8.21 -9.38 1.37
C THR A 288 8.36 -10.90 1.42
N PRO A 289 7.63 -11.60 2.31
CA PRO A 289 7.63 -13.07 2.32
C PRO A 289 7.30 -13.64 0.93
N GLN A 290 8.10 -14.59 0.47
CA GLN A 290 7.91 -15.25 -0.83
C GLN A 290 7.41 -16.67 -0.61
N TYR A 291 6.20 -16.96 -1.11
CA TYR A 291 5.64 -18.32 -1.19
C TYR A 291 5.80 -19.15 0.10
N GLY A 292 5.52 -18.54 1.25
CA GLY A 292 5.64 -19.19 2.56
C GLY A 292 6.97 -18.97 3.28
N VAL A 293 7.99 -18.37 2.65
CA VAL A 293 9.29 -18.09 3.28
C VAL A 293 9.44 -16.62 3.66
N GLU A 294 9.63 -16.35 4.96
CA GLU A 294 10.06 -15.04 5.45
C GLU A 294 11.59 -14.99 5.50
N ASN A 295 12.17 -13.82 5.25
CA ASN A 295 13.61 -13.62 5.28
C ASN A 295 13.99 -12.42 6.16
N LYS A 296 15.17 -12.49 6.76
CA LYS A 296 15.90 -11.39 7.38
C LYS A 296 17.35 -11.48 6.93
N PHE A 297 18.00 -10.33 6.88
CA PHE A 297 19.39 -10.26 6.47
C PHE A 297 20.14 -9.30 7.39
N ALA A 298 21.30 -9.74 7.85
CA ALA A 298 22.25 -8.92 8.59
C ALA A 298 23.63 -9.07 7.95
N TYR A 299 24.40 -7.99 7.91
CA TYR A 299 25.77 -8.00 7.45
C TYR A 299 26.67 -7.30 8.47
N ASP A 300 27.77 -7.96 8.81
CA ASP A 300 28.83 -7.40 9.65
C ASP A 300 30.03 -7.03 8.77
N ALA A 301 30.18 -5.74 8.53
CA ALA A 301 31.26 -5.18 7.73
C ALA A 301 32.66 -5.38 8.34
N SER A 302 32.76 -5.63 9.65
CA SER A 302 34.06 -5.83 10.32
C SER A 302 34.64 -7.22 10.06
N THR A 303 33.77 -8.20 9.81
CA THR A 303 34.13 -9.61 9.57
C THR A 303 33.81 -10.08 8.15
N ALA A 304 33.23 -9.20 7.32
CA ALA A 304 32.69 -9.51 5.99
C ALA A 304 31.67 -10.68 6.00
N THR A 305 31.03 -10.93 7.14
CA THR A 305 30.11 -12.04 7.36
C THR A 305 28.68 -11.56 7.22
N ALA A 306 27.92 -12.20 6.34
CA ALA A 306 26.49 -12.04 6.22
C ALA A 306 25.77 -13.18 6.93
N THR A 307 24.60 -12.90 7.50
CA THR A 307 23.68 -13.91 8.02
C THR A 307 22.35 -13.71 7.34
N ALA A 308 21.96 -14.69 6.52
CA ALA A 308 20.62 -14.75 5.96
C ALA A 308 19.78 -15.67 6.84
N SER A 309 18.78 -15.11 7.50
CA SER A 309 17.88 -15.85 8.37
C SER A 309 16.57 -16.11 7.65
N PHE A 310 16.12 -17.36 7.66
CA PHE A 310 14.89 -17.76 6.99
C PHE A 310 13.91 -18.40 7.95
N LYS A 311 12.63 -18.24 7.63
CA LYS A 311 11.52 -18.90 8.30
C LYS A 311 10.60 -19.51 7.26
N ASN A 312 10.54 -20.83 7.21
CA ASN A 312 9.75 -21.58 6.22
C ASN A 312 8.39 -21.97 6.82
N ASN A 313 7.31 -21.39 6.29
CA ASN A 313 5.93 -21.65 6.73
C ASN A 313 5.19 -22.68 5.85
N CYS A 314 5.91 -23.40 4.97
CA CYS A 314 5.38 -24.44 4.10
C CYS A 314 5.82 -25.85 4.53
N LEU A 315 5.01 -26.87 4.22
CA LEU A 315 5.31 -28.30 4.49
C LEU A 315 6.27 -28.89 3.44
N ARG A 316 7.43 -28.27 3.24
CA ARG A 316 8.52 -28.76 2.38
C ARG A 316 9.90 -28.41 2.95
N TRP A 317 10.88 -29.24 2.63
CA TRP A 317 12.29 -28.90 2.81
C TRP A 317 12.82 -28.09 1.63
N LEU A 318 13.67 -27.12 1.93
CA LEU A 318 14.36 -26.29 0.93
C LEU A 318 15.87 -26.38 1.11
N GLN A 319 16.59 -26.65 0.04
CA GLN A 319 18.04 -26.49 -0.03
C GLN A 319 18.36 -25.00 -0.15
N VAL A 320 19.28 -24.51 0.68
CA VAL A 320 19.79 -23.14 0.60
C VAL A 320 21.12 -23.15 -0.14
N THR A 321 21.20 -22.36 -1.19
CA THR A 321 22.37 -22.25 -2.05
C THR A 321 22.74 -20.78 -2.20
N ILE A 322 24.03 -20.44 -2.11
CA ILE A 322 24.48 -19.04 -2.17
C ILE A 322 25.51 -18.89 -3.28
N ASN A 323 25.12 -18.16 -4.33
CA ASN A 323 25.98 -17.86 -5.46
C ASN A 323 26.43 -16.40 -5.39
N GLN A 324 27.74 -16.16 -5.44
CA GLN A 324 28.32 -14.82 -5.39
C GLN A 324 28.79 -14.37 -6.77
N PHE A 325 28.65 -13.08 -7.08
CA PHE A 325 28.97 -12.53 -8.39
C PHE A 325 29.84 -11.27 -8.28
N GLY A 326 30.81 -11.14 -9.17
CA GLY A 326 31.65 -9.97 -9.31
C GLY A 326 30.95 -8.79 -10.01
N PRO A 327 31.60 -7.62 -10.13
CA PRO A 327 30.98 -6.38 -10.60
C PRO A 327 30.37 -6.43 -12.00
N ASN A 328 30.80 -7.35 -12.88
CA ASN A 328 30.23 -7.53 -14.23
C ASN A 328 29.35 -8.78 -14.33
N ASN A 329 28.81 -9.25 -13.19
CA ASN A 329 27.98 -10.44 -13.08
C ASN A 329 28.70 -11.76 -13.41
N GLU A 330 30.04 -11.78 -13.34
CA GLU A 330 30.84 -12.99 -13.42
C GLU A 330 30.73 -13.81 -12.11
N PRO A 331 30.60 -15.15 -12.17
CA PRO A 331 30.51 -15.98 -10.98
C PRO A 331 31.82 -15.96 -10.19
N VAL A 332 31.72 -15.93 -8.86
CA VAL A 332 32.84 -15.91 -7.92
C VAL A 332 32.70 -17.12 -6.99
N GLY A 333 33.70 -18.00 -7.00
CA GLY A 333 33.70 -19.23 -6.20
C GLY A 333 33.00 -20.41 -6.88
N ILE A 334 32.54 -21.37 -6.08
CA ILE A 334 31.81 -22.56 -6.55
C ILE A 334 30.33 -22.20 -6.65
N LEU A 335 29.74 -22.44 -7.82
CA LEU A 335 28.30 -22.27 -8.01
C LEU A 335 27.54 -23.46 -7.43
N ASN A 336 26.33 -23.16 -6.96
CA ASN A 336 25.33 -24.13 -6.49
C ASN A 336 25.78 -24.98 -5.29
N GLU A 337 26.74 -24.49 -4.51
CA GLU A 337 27.15 -25.14 -3.26
C GLU A 337 26.07 -24.99 -2.18
N SER A 338 25.59 -26.12 -1.67
CA SER A 338 24.59 -26.19 -0.61
C SER A 338 25.16 -25.66 0.71
N GLN A 339 24.60 -24.57 1.22
CA GLN A 339 25.00 -23.92 2.49
C GLN A 339 24.16 -24.42 3.69
N GLY A 340 23.09 -25.16 3.44
CA GLY A 340 22.25 -25.75 4.47
C GLY A 340 20.88 -26.14 3.96
N TYR A 341 20.00 -26.51 4.89
CA TYR A 341 18.63 -26.90 4.60
C TYR A 341 17.67 -26.14 5.51
N LEU A 342 16.56 -25.66 4.95
CA LEU A 342 15.43 -25.16 5.72
C LEU A 342 14.43 -26.29 5.85
N SER A 343 14.17 -26.73 7.08
CA SER A 343 13.07 -27.62 7.38
C SER A 343 11.72 -26.92 7.09
N PRO A 344 10.63 -27.69 6.90
CA PRO A 344 9.29 -27.13 6.87
C PRO A 344 8.96 -26.42 8.20
N VAL A 345 7.78 -25.77 8.26
CA VAL A 345 7.10 -25.54 9.55
C VAL A 345 7.29 -26.81 10.34
N ASP A 346 7.71 -26.72 11.61
CA ASP A 346 8.11 -27.89 12.37
C ASP A 346 6.95 -28.89 12.67
N THR A 347 5.89 -28.95 11.83
CA THR A 347 5.10 -30.14 11.49
C THR A 347 5.96 -31.23 10.86
N ILE A 348 6.74 -31.92 11.69
CA ILE A 348 7.27 -33.22 11.29
C ILE A 348 6.22 -34.28 11.62
N MET A 349 5.80 -35.05 10.61
CA MET A 349 4.67 -35.99 10.68
C MET A 349 3.34 -35.34 11.13
N ALA A 350 3.10 -34.10 10.69
CA ALA A 350 1.87 -33.37 10.95
C ALA A 350 1.62 -33.05 12.46
N ILE A 351 2.69 -32.80 13.22
CA ILE A 351 2.69 -32.29 14.61
C ILE A 351 3.17 -30.82 14.66
N PRO A 352 2.33 -29.80 14.87
CA PRO A 352 2.79 -28.40 14.85
C PRO A 352 3.76 -28.11 16.00
N LEU A 353 4.95 -27.60 15.67
CA LEU A 353 5.91 -27.04 16.61
C LEU A 353 6.13 -25.54 16.29
N PRO A 354 6.61 -24.70 17.23
CA PRO A 354 6.83 -23.27 17.01
C PRO A 354 7.88 -23.04 15.93
N VAL A 355 7.61 -22.10 15.01
CA VAL A 355 8.49 -21.83 13.87
C VAL A 355 9.61 -20.85 14.26
N ASP A 356 10.85 -21.34 14.30
CA ASP A 356 12.03 -20.54 14.64
C ASP A 356 12.84 -20.09 13.41
N TRP A 357 13.69 -19.07 13.60
CA TRP A 357 14.58 -18.55 12.55
C TRP A 357 15.76 -19.51 12.34
N SER A 358 16.03 -19.86 11.08
CA SER A 358 17.22 -20.60 10.68
C SER A 358 18.25 -19.64 10.11
N ASP A 359 19.36 -19.46 10.83
CA ASP A 359 20.45 -18.57 10.43
C ASP A 359 21.45 -19.31 9.54
N ILE A 360 21.65 -18.81 8.31
CA ILE A 360 22.64 -19.30 7.36
C ILE A 360 23.75 -18.25 7.23
N PRO A 361 24.84 -18.37 8.00
CA PRO A 361 25.97 -17.46 7.89
C PRO A 361 26.80 -17.79 6.64
N PHE A 362 27.29 -16.77 5.95
CA PHE A 362 28.24 -16.90 4.85
C PHE A 362 29.17 -15.69 4.77
N THR A 363 30.37 -15.87 4.22
CA THR A 363 31.34 -14.78 4.04
C THR A 363 31.32 -14.29 2.60
N PHE A 364 31.28 -12.98 2.40
CA PHE A 364 31.43 -12.40 1.07
C PHE A 364 32.87 -12.54 0.57
N ASP A 365 33.07 -13.10 -0.62
CA ASP A 365 34.37 -13.11 -1.28
C ASP A 365 34.79 -11.65 -1.54
N PRO A 366 36.06 -11.26 -1.33
CA PRO A 366 36.54 -9.89 -1.61
C PRO A 366 36.28 -9.41 -3.05
N LYS A 367 36.11 -10.34 -4.01
CA LYS A 367 35.78 -10.05 -5.42
C LYS A 367 34.27 -9.98 -5.68
N ALA A 368 33.42 -10.35 -4.72
CA ALA A 368 31.98 -10.33 -4.87
C ALA A 368 31.38 -8.93 -4.68
N SER A 369 30.47 -8.57 -5.57
CA SER A 369 29.69 -7.33 -5.57
C SER A 369 28.22 -7.57 -5.24
N SER A 370 27.72 -8.78 -5.43
CA SER A 370 26.36 -9.21 -5.10
C SER A 370 26.34 -10.71 -4.78
N ALA A 371 25.25 -11.17 -4.18
CA ALA A 371 24.98 -12.59 -3.99
C ALA A 371 23.51 -12.90 -4.30
N VAL A 372 23.24 -14.10 -4.79
CA VAL A 372 21.90 -14.65 -4.95
C VAL A 372 21.77 -15.85 -4.02
N ILE A 373 20.78 -15.80 -3.14
CA ILE A 373 20.39 -16.94 -2.32
C ILE A 373 19.26 -17.66 -3.04
N SER A 374 19.50 -18.90 -3.43
CA SER A 374 18.51 -19.81 -4.01
C SER A 374 17.96 -20.73 -2.92
N LEU A 375 16.65 -20.92 -2.92
CA LEU A 375 15.92 -21.81 -2.02
C LEU A 375 15.18 -22.83 -2.88
N GLY A 376 15.76 -24.02 -3.07
CA GLY A 376 15.28 -25.04 -4.01
C GLY A 376 14.62 -26.25 -3.34
N GLY A 377 13.54 -26.77 -3.91
CA GLY A 377 12.82 -27.94 -3.39
C GLY A 377 11.56 -28.28 -4.17
N LEU A 378 10.55 -28.83 -3.48
CA LEU A 378 9.26 -29.16 -4.10
C LEU A 378 8.49 -27.88 -4.48
N GLY A 379 8.04 -27.75 -5.74
CA GLY A 379 7.31 -26.58 -6.24
C GLY A 379 6.82 -26.74 -7.69
N GLN A 380 6.68 -25.63 -8.43
CA GLN A 380 6.34 -25.61 -9.85
C GLN A 380 7.59 -25.49 -10.74
N PRO A 381 7.58 -26.05 -11.96
CA PRO A 381 8.69 -25.90 -12.90
C PRO A 381 8.95 -24.41 -13.25
N PRO A 382 10.16 -24.05 -13.73
CA PRO A 382 11.26 -24.94 -14.09
C PRO A 382 11.99 -25.53 -12.89
N TYR A 383 12.37 -26.81 -13.00
CA TYR A 383 13.21 -27.48 -12.02
C TYR A 383 14.68 -27.36 -12.40
N GLU A 384 15.50 -26.92 -11.46
CA GLU A 384 16.96 -26.95 -11.51
C GLU A 384 17.43 -28.01 -10.52
N LEU A 385 17.66 -29.24 -10.99
CA LEU A 385 17.95 -30.38 -10.10
C LEU A 385 19.17 -30.13 -9.19
N ASP A 386 20.13 -29.31 -9.62
CA ASP A 386 21.29 -28.90 -8.80
C ASP A 386 20.87 -28.09 -7.54
N LEU A 387 19.76 -27.37 -7.61
CA LEU A 387 19.20 -26.56 -6.52
C LEU A 387 18.04 -27.27 -5.80
N ASP A 388 17.23 -28.07 -6.51
CA ASP A 388 15.95 -28.56 -6.01
C ASP A 388 16.00 -29.98 -5.42
N PHE A 389 16.90 -30.84 -5.91
CA PHE A 389 16.84 -32.29 -5.65
C PHE A 389 16.95 -32.64 -4.16
N LYS A 390 17.83 -31.97 -3.41
CA LYS A 390 18.00 -32.29 -1.97
C LYS A 390 16.79 -31.85 -1.14
N GLY A 391 16.15 -30.73 -1.49
CA GLY A 391 14.90 -30.30 -0.85
C GLY A 391 13.73 -31.25 -1.15
N LEU A 392 13.60 -31.69 -2.41
CA LEU A 392 12.65 -32.73 -2.84
C LEU A 392 12.85 -34.05 -2.07
N PHE A 393 14.10 -34.48 -1.92
CA PHE A 393 14.47 -35.70 -1.22
C PHE A 393 14.03 -35.69 0.25
N TRP A 394 14.43 -34.66 1.01
CA TRP A 394 14.12 -34.59 2.43
C TRP A 394 12.61 -34.48 2.70
N THR A 395 11.88 -33.78 1.83
CA THR A 395 10.41 -33.72 1.87
C THR A 395 9.81 -35.11 1.68
N SER A 396 10.27 -35.86 0.68
CA SER A 396 9.74 -37.20 0.37
C SER A 396 9.94 -38.20 1.51
N LEU A 397 11.10 -38.14 2.19
CA LEU A 397 11.42 -39.04 3.29
C LEU A 397 10.69 -38.68 4.59
N PHE A 398 10.89 -37.45 5.07
CA PHE A 398 10.46 -37.04 6.42
C PHE A 398 9.00 -36.58 6.49
N ASN A 399 8.44 -36.05 5.40
CA ASN A 399 7.07 -35.55 5.38
C ASN A 399 6.07 -36.52 4.73
N LEU A 400 6.53 -37.53 3.97
CA LEU A 400 5.64 -38.47 3.28
C LEU A 400 5.82 -39.92 3.77
N ALA A 401 7.02 -40.49 3.62
CA ALA A 401 7.24 -41.92 3.82
C ALA A 401 7.10 -42.36 5.30
N ILE A 402 7.83 -41.70 6.20
CA ILE A 402 7.84 -42.05 7.64
C ILE A 402 6.47 -41.86 8.33
N PRO A 403 5.75 -40.74 8.13
CA PRO A 403 4.42 -40.58 8.74
C PRO A 403 3.44 -41.69 8.35
N THR A 404 3.50 -42.15 7.10
CA THR A 404 2.68 -43.27 6.61
C THR A 404 2.97 -44.55 7.38
N LEU A 405 4.24 -44.88 7.62
CA LEU A 405 4.62 -46.04 8.44
C LEU A 405 4.08 -45.95 9.86
N PHE A 406 4.12 -44.76 10.47
CA PHE A 406 3.67 -44.58 11.85
C PHE A 406 2.16 -44.76 12.00
N ILE A 407 1.36 -44.36 11.00
CA ILE A 407 -0.09 -44.63 10.98
C ILE A 407 -0.39 -46.11 10.78
N ILE A 408 0.38 -46.81 9.94
CA ILE A 408 0.18 -48.25 9.70
C ILE A 408 0.32 -49.04 11.01
N TYR A 409 1.23 -48.63 11.89
CA TYR A 409 1.54 -49.34 13.14
C TYR A 409 0.97 -48.74 14.42
N GLY A 410 0.41 -47.53 14.38
CA GLY A 410 -0.16 -46.91 15.58
C GLY A 410 0.88 -46.36 16.53
N VAL A 411 1.91 -45.68 16.01
CA VAL A 411 2.88 -44.95 16.84
C VAL A 411 2.24 -43.66 17.36
N ALA A 412 2.41 -43.41 18.65
CA ALA A 412 1.80 -42.25 19.28
C ALA A 412 2.66 -40.99 19.08
N ALA A 413 2.02 -39.87 18.75
CA ALA A 413 2.69 -38.60 18.44
C ALA A 413 3.53 -38.03 19.61
N ASP A 414 3.14 -38.34 20.85
CA ASP A 414 3.83 -37.93 22.08
C ASP A 414 5.17 -38.66 22.30
N GLN A 415 5.38 -39.81 21.65
CA GLN A 415 6.64 -40.54 21.70
C GLN A 415 7.74 -39.91 20.82
N ILE A 416 7.40 -38.93 19.97
CA ILE A 416 8.29 -38.49 18.89
C ILE A 416 8.77 -37.03 19.05
N GLY A 417 7.92 -36.12 19.55
CA GLY A 417 8.27 -34.81 20.12
C GLY A 417 9.54 -34.06 19.63
N SER A 418 10.30 -33.49 20.58
CA SER A 418 11.52 -32.71 20.32
C SER A 418 12.73 -33.56 19.91
N GLU A 419 12.76 -34.83 20.33
CA GLU A 419 13.82 -35.79 19.99
C GLU A 419 13.89 -36.02 18.47
N TRP A 420 12.75 -35.98 17.80
CA TRP A 420 12.66 -36.09 16.35
C TRP A 420 13.18 -34.87 15.58
N SER A 421 12.91 -33.65 16.06
CA SER A 421 13.47 -32.43 15.45
C SER A 421 15.00 -32.42 15.55
N GLU A 422 15.54 -32.82 16.70
CA GLU A 422 17.00 -32.92 16.90
C GLU A 422 17.62 -34.04 16.05
N MET A 423 16.95 -35.20 15.96
CA MET A 423 17.42 -36.32 15.15
C MET A 423 17.39 -36.00 13.64
N THR A 424 16.33 -35.35 13.15
CA THR A 424 16.23 -34.96 11.72
C THR A 424 17.30 -33.96 11.32
N LYS A 425 17.59 -32.94 12.16
CA LYS A 425 18.71 -32.00 11.95
C LYS A 425 20.05 -32.73 11.90
N LYS A 426 20.28 -33.69 12.81
CA LYS A 426 21.52 -34.47 12.88
C LYS A 426 21.72 -35.36 11.65
N ILE A 427 20.66 -36.03 11.19
CA ILE A 427 20.71 -36.93 10.02
C ILE A 427 20.81 -36.13 8.73
N ALA A 428 20.11 -35.00 8.60
CA ALA A 428 20.16 -34.16 7.40
C ALA A 428 21.59 -33.73 7.08
N SER A 429 22.41 -33.45 8.09
CA SER A 429 23.82 -33.11 7.90
C SER A 429 24.72 -34.30 7.50
N LYS A 430 24.40 -35.51 7.97
CA LYS A 430 25.19 -36.74 7.70
C LYS A 430 24.77 -37.47 6.42
N GLY A 431 23.48 -37.43 6.06
CA GLY A 431 22.88 -38.16 4.94
C GLY A 431 23.24 -37.60 3.56
N SER A 432 23.82 -36.40 3.49
CA SER A 432 24.24 -35.76 2.24
C SER A 432 25.25 -36.58 1.43
N MET A 433 26.03 -37.46 2.06
CA MET A 433 26.98 -38.36 1.34
C MET A 433 26.28 -39.45 0.51
N LEU A 434 25.10 -39.93 0.94
CA LEU A 434 24.33 -40.93 0.18
C LEU A 434 23.63 -40.32 -1.04
N LEU A 435 23.35 -39.02 -0.99
CA LEU A 435 22.70 -38.24 -2.05
C LEU A 435 23.63 -38.03 -3.26
N GLU A 436 24.92 -37.77 -3.01
CA GLU A 436 25.91 -37.53 -4.07
C GLU A 436 26.10 -38.75 -4.98
N ALA A 437 26.04 -39.97 -4.43
CA ALA A 437 26.09 -41.21 -5.20
C ALA A 437 24.81 -41.49 -6.03
N GLY A 438 23.67 -40.90 -5.65
CA GLY A 438 22.39 -41.08 -6.34
C GLY A 438 22.22 -40.22 -7.61
N MET A 439 22.96 -39.11 -7.72
CA MET A 439 22.88 -38.20 -8.88
C MET A 439 23.50 -38.77 -10.16
N GLU A 440 24.27 -39.87 -10.09
CA GLU A 440 24.89 -40.51 -11.26
C GLU A 440 23.96 -41.52 -12.00
N GLY A 441 22.72 -41.70 -11.54
CA GLY A 441 21.71 -42.60 -12.11
C GLY A 441 20.99 -42.08 -13.38
N PRO A 442 19.94 -42.76 -13.88
CA PRO A 442 19.17 -42.37 -15.08
C PRO A 442 18.61 -40.95 -15.04
N LEU A 443 18.41 -40.38 -13.84
CA LEU A 443 17.98 -39.00 -13.64
C LEU A 443 19.12 -37.98 -13.78
N GLY A 444 20.36 -38.38 -13.49
CA GLY A 444 21.57 -37.61 -13.82
C GLY A 444 21.73 -37.42 -15.33
N GLY A 445 21.24 -38.35 -16.14
CA GLY A 445 21.16 -38.22 -17.60
C GLY A 445 20.12 -37.21 -18.10
N ALA A 446 19.12 -36.87 -17.28
CA ALA A 446 18.07 -35.89 -17.59
C ALA A 446 18.48 -34.44 -17.27
N VAL A 447 19.66 -34.21 -16.68
CA VAL A 447 20.24 -32.91 -16.27
C VAL A 447 20.57 -31.98 -17.46
N SER A 448 20.14 -32.33 -18.68
CA SER A 448 20.24 -31.46 -19.86
C SER A 448 18.88 -31.07 -20.48
N GLY A 449 17.75 -31.47 -19.86
CA GLY A 449 16.39 -31.19 -20.37
C GLY A 449 15.41 -30.69 -19.31
N SER A 450 14.28 -30.13 -19.76
CA SER A 450 13.16 -29.74 -18.88
C SER A 450 12.53 -30.97 -18.25
N VAL A 451 12.61 -31.09 -16.92
CA VAL A 451 11.98 -32.18 -16.15
C VAL A 451 10.49 -31.89 -16.00
N SER A 452 9.63 -32.88 -16.30
CA SER A 452 8.18 -32.73 -16.18
C SER A 452 7.68 -32.92 -14.74
N THR A 453 6.48 -32.42 -14.43
CA THR A 453 5.84 -32.64 -13.13
C THR A 453 5.57 -34.14 -12.87
N GLU A 454 5.27 -34.91 -13.92
CA GLU A 454 5.03 -36.36 -13.83
C GLU A 454 6.30 -37.13 -13.43
N ASP A 455 7.46 -36.71 -13.94
CA ASP A 455 8.77 -37.28 -13.58
C ASP A 455 9.10 -36.99 -12.11
N ILE A 456 8.80 -35.78 -11.62
CA ILE A 456 9.02 -35.39 -10.23
C ILE A 456 8.09 -36.13 -9.29
N LEU A 457 6.81 -36.30 -9.64
CA LEU A 457 5.86 -37.10 -8.84
C LEU A 457 6.26 -38.58 -8.79
N SER A 458 6.74 -39.12 -9.90
CA SER A 458 7.30 -40.48 -9.97
C SER A 458 8.56 -40.61 -9.12
N LEU A 459 9.43 -39.61 -9.12
CA LEU A 459 10.62 -39.54 -8.28
C LEU A 459 10.27 -39.50 -6.80
N VAL A 460 9.33 -38.65 -6.39
CA VAL A 460 8.83 -38.58 -4.99
C VAL A 460 8.32 -39.95 -4.54
N GLY A 461 7.54 -40.64 -5.37
CA GLY A 461 7.05 -41.99 -5.07
C GLY A 461 8.15 -43.04 -4.96
N ASN A 462 9.13 -43.02 -5.86
CA ASN A 462 10.27 -43.95 -5.83
C ASN A 462 11.20 -43.68 -4.64
N ILE A 463 11.42 -42.41 -4.27
CA ILE A 463 12.17 -42.01 -3.07
C ILE A 463 11.43 -42.49 -1.82
N ALA A 464 10.13 -42.19 -1.69
CA ALA A 464 9.36 -42.60 -0.53
C ALA A 464 9.39 -44.13 -0.31
N TYR A 465 9.41 -44.89 -1.40
CA TYR A 465 9.37 -46.36 -1.39
C TYR A 465 10.76 -47.02 -1.26
N SER A 466 11.58 -46.98 -2.32
CA SER A 466 12.81 -47.78 -2.42
C SER A 466 13.97 -47.20 -1.60
N MET A 467 13.98 -45.89 -1.35
CA MET A 467 15.04 -45.28 -0.54
C MET A 467 14.84 -45.54 0.94
N LEU A 468 13.62 -45.54 1.46
CA LEU A 468 13.41 -45.76 2.89
C LEU A 468 14.00 -47.12 3.30
N THR A 469 13.80 -48.15 2.48
CA THR A 469 14.39 -49.47 2.72
C THR A 469 15.91 -49.46 2.65
N ASP A 470 16.51 -48.79 1.65
CA ASP A 470 17.98 -48.66 1.52
C ASP A 470 18.61 -47.80 2.63
N PHE A 471 17.92 -46.74 3.03
CA PHE A 471 18.33 -45.77 4.06
C PHE A 471 18.22 -46.38 5.46
N LEU A 472 17.28 -47.31 5.69
CA LEU A 472 17.18 -48.07 6.94
C LEU A 472 18.29 -49.13 7.10
N VAL A 473 18.94 -49.57 6.01
CA VAL A 473 20.02 -50.58 6.07
C VAL A 473 21.42 -49.99 5.90
N SER A 474 21.53 -48.67 5.66
CA SER A 474 22.80 -47.97 5.45
C SER A 474 23.52 -47.61 6.77
N GLU A 475 24.84 -47.77 6.81
CA GLU A 475 25.67 -47.39 7.96
C GLU A 475 25.63 -45.88 8.27
N ALA A 476 25.55 -45.02 7.23
CA ALA A 476 25.58 -43.56 7.38
C ALA A 476 24.35 -43.00 8.12
N THR A 477 23.27 -43.79 8.18
CA THR A 477 21.94 -43.41 8.70
C THR A 477 21.45 -44.40 9.76
N SER A 478 22.36 -45.23 10.26
CA SER A 478 22.11 -46.25 11.29
C SER A 478 21.39 -45.72 12.52
N GLU A 479 21.63 -44.48 12.94
CA GLU A 479 20.90 -43.85 14.05
C GLU A 479 19.40 -43.70 13.76
N LEU A 480 19.00 -43.35 12.54
CA LEU A 480 17.58 -43.28 12.14
C LEU A 480 16.96 -44.67 12.07
N ALA A 481 17.70 -45.63 11.52
CA ALA A 481 17.27 -47.00 11.42
C ALA A 481 17.02 -47.60 12.80
N ILE A 482 17.95 -47.38 13.74
CA ILE A 482 17.81 -47.76 15.15
C ILE A 482 16.58 -47.08 15.75
N TYR A 483 16.42 -45.77 15.59
CA TYR A 483 15.26 -45.08 16.15
C TYR A 483 13.93 -45.64 15.63
N ILE A 484 13.82 -45.85 14.32
CA ILE A 484 12.60 -46.40 13.70
C ILE A 484 12.38 -47.85 14.14
N ALA A 485 13.44 -48.67 14.20
CA ALA A 485 13.38 -50.06 14.66
C ALA A 485 13.06 -50.18 16.17
N GLU A 486 13.57 -49.29 17.01
CA GLU A 486 13.23 -49.19 18.44
C GLU A 486 11.77 -48.77 18.62
N THR A 487 11.26 -47.91 17.74
CA THR A 487 9.89 -47.41 17.79
C THR A 487 8.87 -48.44 17.27
N LEU A 488 9.18 -49.16 16.19
CA LEU A 488 8.24 -50.03 15.46
C LEU A 488 8.50 -51.53 15.63
N GLY A 489 9.73 -51.95 15.86
CA GLY A 489 10.21 -53.33 15.75
C GLY A 489 10.55 -53.73 14.31
N GLU A 490 11.57 -54.58 14.12
CA GLU A 490 12.05 -54.99 12.78
C GLU A 490 10.97 -55.69 11.93
N SER A 491 10.16 -56.56 12.53
CA SER A 491 9.07 -57.27 11.83
C SER A 491 7.98 -56.33 11.32
N ALA A 492 7.82 -55.15 11.95
CA ALA A 492 6.86 -54.15 11.49
C ALA A 492 7.35 -53.46 10.21
N LEU A 493 8.66 -53.26 10.04
CA LEU A 493 9.16 -52.65 8.80
C LEU A 493 8.86 -53.52 7.58
N GLU A 494 9.02 -54.85 7.71
CA GLU A 494 8.71 -55.81 6.65
C GLU A 494 7.19 -55.85 6.32
N ASP A 495 6.32 -55.87 7.34
CA ASP A 495 4.86 -55.99 7.15
C ASP A 495 4.21 -54.69 6.58
N ALA A 496 4.93 -53.55 6.52
CA ALA A 496 4.43 -52.29 5.96
C ALA A 496 4.94 -51.97 4.57
N GLU A 497 6.00 -52.65 4.13
CA GLU A 497 6.59 -52.48 2.80
C GLU A 497 5.54 -52.42 1.67
N PRO A 498 4.50 -53.26 1.63
CA PRO A 498 3.51 -53.24 0.55
C PRO A 498 2.66 -51.95 0.42
N PHE A 499 2.69 -51.06 1.42
CA PHE A 499 1.79 -49.91 1.53
C PHE A 499 2.49 -48.55 1.36
N ILE A 500 3.84 -48.51 1.39
CA ILE A 500 4.61 -47.25 1.42
C ILE A 500 4.32 -46.38 0.18
N GLY A 501 4.07 -46.99 -0.98
CA GLY A 501 3.77 -46.28 -2.23
C GLY A 501 2.38 -45.61 -2.31
N TRP A 502 1.49 -45.84 -1.34
CA TRP A 502 0.12 -45.31 -1.37
C TRP A 502 0.07 -43.78 -1.27
N ILE A 503 1.01 -43.15 -0.56
CA ILE A 503 1.02 -41.69 -0.41
C ILE A 503 1.32 -40.97 -1.73
N ALA A 504 2.24 -41.51 -2.54
CA ALA A 504 2.55 -40.95 -3.86
C ALA A 504 1.38 -41.08 -4.83
N LYS A 505 0.62 -42.18 -4.73
CA LYS A 505 -0.62 -42.37 -5.49
C LYS A 505 -1.73 -41.44 -5.01
N ALA A 506 -1.85 -41.19 -3.71
CA ALA A 506 -2.76 -40.19 -3.17
C ALA A 506 -2.48 -38.78 -3.72
N ILE A 507 -1.19 -38.41 -3.83
CA ILE A 507 -0.78 -37.14 -4.45
C ILE A 507 -1.12 -37.14 -5.96
N GLY A 508 -0.79 -38.22 -6.68
CA GLY A 508 -1.00 -38.35 -8.12
C GLY A 508 -2.47 -38.37 -8.54
N ALA A 509 -3.38 -38.90 -7.72
CA ALA A 509 -4.83 -38.91 -7.98
C ALA A 509 -5.42 -37.49 -8.09
N ALA A 510 -4.72 -36.46 -7.59
CA ALA A 510 -5.13 -35.06 -7.70
C ALA A 510 -4.43 -34.31 -8.85
N ALA A 511 -3.69 -34.97 -9.74
CA ALA A 511 -2.78 -34.31 -10.69
C ALA A 511 -3.45 -33.79 -11.97
N ASP A 512 -4.56 -34.38 -12.45
CA ASP A 512 -5.07 -34.13 -13.81
C ASP A 512 -6.20 -33.09 -13.95
N LEU A 513 -6.71 -32.49 -12.86
CA LEU A 513 -7.91 -31.65 -12.95
C LEU A 513 -7.85 -30.37 -12.09
N ALA A 514 -7.05 -29.37 -12.48
CA ALA A 514 -7.03 -28.04 -11.83
C ALA A 514 -6.76 -28.01 -10.29
N SER A 515 -6.54 -29.18 -9.67
CA SER A 515 -6.53 -29.40 -8.23
C SER A 515 -5.15 -29.24 -7.61
N ILE A 516 -4.07 -29.31 -8.39
CA ILE A 516 -2.73 -28.90 -7.93
C ILE A 516 -2.77 -27.44 -7.43
N THR A 517 -3.65 -26.60 -7.98
CA THR A 517 -3.85 -25.21 -7.51
C THR A 517 -4.41 -25.12 -6.08
N GLU A 518 -5.14 -26.13 -5.58
CA GLU A 518 -5.82 -26.09 -4.28
C GLU A 518 -5.17 -26.99 -3.20
N THR A 519 -4.39 -28.01 -3.57
CA THR A 519 -3.88 -28.99 -2.59
C THR A 519 -2.77 -28.45 -1.70
N ILE A 520 -1.99 -27.46 -2.16
CA ILE A 520 -1.21 -26.54 -1.30
C ILE A 520 -1.08 -25.20 -2.01
N VAL A 521 -1.98 -24.24 -1.77
CA VAL A 521 -1.92 -22.94 -2.47
C VAL A 521 -0.52 -22.31 -2.41
N ALA A 522 0.25 -22.47 -1.32
CA ALA A 522 1.59 -21.90 -1.19
C ALA A 522 2.73 -22.71 -1.86
N VAL A 523 2.79 -24.04 -1.72
CA VAL A 523 3.85 -24.87 -2.33
C VAL A 523 3.59 -25.10 -3.82
N ALA A 524 2.33 -25.31 -4.19
CA ALA A 524 1.93 -25.52 -5.57
C ALA A 524 1.84 -24.23 -6.41
N SER A 525 1.88 -23.05 -5.79
CA SER A 525 2.10 -21.77 -6.50
C SER A 525 3.54 -21.27 -6.40
N SER A 526 4.36 -21.88 -5.54
CA SER A 526 5.77 -21.56 -5.44
C SER A 526 6.53 -22.11 -6.64
N PRO A 527 7.49 -21.36 -7.20
CA PRO A 527 8.49 -21.98 -8.06
C PRO A 527 9.30 -23.03 -7.27
N ALA A 528 9.88 -24.00 -7.97
CA ALA A 528 10.76 -25.02 -7.39
C ALA A 528 11.98 -24.38 -6.72
N THR A 529 12.59 -23.40 -7.40
CA THR A 529 13.63 -22.53 -6.83
C THR A 529 13.10 -21.10 -6.63
N MET A 530 13.20 -20.57 -5.40
CA MET A 530 13.00 -19.15 -5.10
C MET A 530 14.35 -18.45 -4.97
N SER A 531 14.43 -17.16 -5.34
CA SER A 531 15.70 -16.43 -5.31
C SER A 531 15.59 -15.10 -4.59
N LEU A 532 16.55 -14.81 -3.72
CA LEU A 532 16.74 -13.50 -3.08
C LEU A 532 18.05 -12.88 -3.57
N SER A 533 17.98 -11.64 -4.04
CA SER A 533 19.16 -10.89 -4.47
C SER A 533 19.66 -10.01 -3.32
N ILE A 534 20.92 -10.20 -2.95
CA ILE A 534 21.63 -9.34 -2.01
C ILE A 534 22.46 -8.36 -2.83
N LEU A 535 22.10 -7.09 -2.72
CA LEU A 535 22.71 -5.98 -3.44
C LEU A 535 23.43 -5.06 -2.46
N ARG A 536 24.46 -4.36 -2.96
CA ARG A 536 25.07 -3.26 -2.20
C ARG A 536 24.06 -2.16 -1.95
N THR A 537 24.21 -1.46 -0.84
CA THR A 537 23.41 -0.27 -0.55
C THR A 537 24.01 0.99 -1.19
N MET A 538 23.16 1.97 -1.49
CA MET A 538 23.52 3.31 -1.93
C MET A 538 22.64 4.35 -1.25
N ALA A 539 23.10 5.59 -1.23
CA ALA A 539 22.28 6.75 -0.90
C ALA A 539 21.56 7.27 -2.16
N LEU A 540 20.36 7.84 -2.01
CA LEU A 540 19.62 8.53 -3.06
C LEU A 540 19.33 9.96 -2.62
N GLN A 541 20.00 10.94 -3.22
CA GLN A 541 19.75 12.35 -2.99
C GLN A 541 18.68 12.85 -3.96
N VAL A 542 17.53 13.28 -3.41
CA VAL A 542 16.42 13.87 -4.14
C VAL A 542 16.37 15.36 -3.84
N THR A 543 16.28 16.18 -4.89
CA THR A 543 16.03 17.61 -4.78
C THR A 543 14.78 17.96 -5.58
N VAL A 544 13.75 18.45 -4.89
CA VAL A 544 12.46 18.84 -5.47
C VAL A 544 12.36 20.36 -5.43
N ASN A 545 12.04 20.95 -6.58
CA ASN A 545 11.80 22.38 -6.72
C ASN A 545 10.29 22.69 -6.71
N PRO A 546 9.89 23.87 -6.21
CA PRO A 546 8.53 24.39 -6.37
C PRO A 546 8.17 24.61 -7.84
N ASP A 547 6.89 24.84 -8.14
CA ASP A 547 6.44 25.10 -9.52
C ASP A 547 7.09 26.41 -10.04
N PRO A 548 7.78 26.38 -11.19
CA PRO A 548 8.40 27.57 -11.76
C PRO A 548 7.41 28.70 -12.03
N LYS A 549 6.12 28.37 -12.26
CA LYS A 549 5.05 29.35 -12.46
C LYS A 549 4.61 30.04 -11.17
N HIS A 550 4.95 29.47 -10.01
CA HIS A 550 4.72 30.07 -8.70
C HIS A 550 5.98 30.76 -8.15
N PHE A 551 6.95 31.05 -9.04
CA PHE A 551 8.13 31.87 -8.77
C PHE A 551 8.92 31.46 -7.52
N GLY A 552 9.05 30.15 -7.29
CA GLY A 552 9.85 29.63 -6.19
C GLY A 552 9.12 29.42 -4.87
N LYS A 553 7.80 29.65 -4.82
CA LYS A 553 6.93 29.39 -3.66
C LYS A 553 6.29 28.01 -3.75
N TRP A 554 6.10 27.34 -2.62
CA TRP A 554 5.32 26.12 -2.54
C TRP A 554 3.81 26.43 -2.51
N PRO A 555 2.93 25.48 -2.90
CA PRO A 555 1.49 25.70 -2.89
C PRO A 555 1.02 26.16 -1.50
N ALA A 556 0.34 27.32 -1.44
CA ALA A 556 -0.02 27.96 -0.18
C ALA A 556 -0.99 27.15 0.69
N THR A 557 -1.73 26.20 0.08
CA THR A 557 -2.65 25.29 0.75
C THR A 557 -2.00 23.98 1.22
N ALA A 558 -0.77 23.69 0.79
CA ALA A 558 -0.08 22.47 1.17
C ALA A 558 0.47 22.58 2.61
N THR A 559 0.26 21.53 3.40
CA THR A 559 0.72 21.43 4.80
C THR A 559 1.78 20.35 4.98
N HIS A 560 1.76 19.33 4.12
CA HIS A 560 2.70 18.22 4.16
C HIS A 560 2.99 17.68 2.76
N TYR A 561 4.06 16.91 2.64
CA TYR A 561 4.48 16.32 1.38
C TYR A 561 5.01 14.91 1.59
N ARG A 562 4.94 14.11 0.53
CA ARG A 562 5.48 12.75 0.47
C ARG A 562 6.39 12.62 -0.73
N ILE A 563 7.63 12.20 -0.50
CA ILE A 563 8.57 11.80 -1.55
C ILE A 563 8.62 10.28 -1.56
N THR A 564 8.37 9.70 -2.73
CA THR A 564 8.28 8.26 -2.95
C THR A 564 9.30 7.83 -3.99
N ALA A 565 10.18 6.90 -3.65
CA ALA A 565 11.06 6.21 -4.59
C ALA A 565 10.52 4.80 -4.84
N THR A 566 10.15 4.50 -6.09
CA THR A 566 9.56 3.22 -6.50
C THR A 566 10.51 2.51 -7.45
N TYR A 567 10.89 1.28 -7.13
CA TYR A 567 11.61 0.39 -8.04
C TYR A 567 10.62 -0.33 -8.96
N ASP A 568 10.97 -0.54 -10.23
CA ASP A 568 10.08 -1.18 -11.21
C ASP A 568 9.74 -2.65 -10.86
N ASP A 569 10.62 -3.31 -10.10
CA ASP A 569 10.55 -4.72 -9.72
C ASP A 569 10.79 -4.95 -8.21
N GLY A 570 10.50 -3.94 -7.37
CA GLY A 570 10.87 -3.95 -5.96
C GLY A 570 9.96 -3.13 -5.03
N PRO A 571 10.32 -3.01 -3.75
CA PRO A 571 9.54 -2.27 -2.76
C PRO A 571 9.56 -0.76 -3.03
N THR A 572 8.58 -0.06 -2.46
CA THR A 572 8.49 1.39 -2.50
C THR A 572 9.00 2.00 -1.19
N TYR A 573 9.85 3.01 -1.30
CA TYR A 573 10.39 3.77 -0.18
C TYR A 573 9.72 5.13 -0.11
N VAL A 574 9.32 5.55 1.09
CA VAL A 574 8.56 6.79 1.31
C VAL A 574 9.21 7.64 2.40
N TYR A 575 9.20 8.95 2.17
CA TYR A 575 9.57 9.96 3.14
C TYR A 575 8.44 10.97 3.26
N ASP A 576 7.97 11.21 4.48
CA ASP A 576 6.97 12.21 4.81
C ASP A 576 7.64 13.44 5.45
N GLY A 577 7.31 14.62 4.94
CA GLY A 577 7.76 15.89 5.48
C GLY A 577 6.61 16.87 5.70
N LYS A 578 6.86 17.90 6.51
CA LYS A 578 5.91 18.99 6.77
C LYS A 578 6.42 20.28 6.14
N LEU A 579 5.50 21.09 5.64
CA LEU A 579 5.80 22.47 5.23
C LEU A 579 5.66 23.41 6.42
N ASP A 580 6.33 24.55 6.34
CA ASP A 580 6.16 25.62 7.33
C ASP A 580 4.74 26.22 7.26
N ASN A 581 4.25 26.71 8.39
CA ASN A 581 2.93 27.35 8.46
C ASN A 581 2.90 28.75 7.79
N THR A 582 4.07 29.30 7.44
CA THR A 582 4.23 30.54 6.67
C THR A 582 4.65 30.23 5.24
N THR A 583 4.63 31.23 4.36
CA THR A 583 5.17 31.08 3.00
C THR A 583 6.62 30.57 3.00
N GLN A 584 6.82 29.37 2.42
CA GLN A 584 8.12 28.71 2.27
C GLN A 584 8.59 28.81 0.81
N GLN A 585 9.89 29.04 0.61
CA GLN A 585 10.53 29.15 -0.69
C GLN A 585 11.79 28.29 -0.77
N GLY A 586 12.16 27.90 -1.99
CA GLY A 586 13.39 27.15 -2.26
C GLY A 586 13.20 25.62 -2.29
N ALA A 587 14.25 24.93 -2.74
CA ALA A 587 14.22 23.50 -2.98
C ALA A 587 14.16 22.68 -1.68
N ILE A 588 13.42 21.58 -1.71
CA ILE A 588 13.41 20.58 -0.64
C ILE A 588 14.33 19.46 -1.07
N SER A 589 15.37 19.20 -0.28
CA SER A 589 16.28 18.08 -0.49
C SER A 589 16.11 17.03 0.60
N HIS A 590 16.09 15.76 0.19
CA HIS A 590 16.07 14.61 1.08
C HIS A 590 17.04 13.55 0.57
N VAL A 591 17.72 12.86 1.50
CA VAL A 591 18.62 11.75 1.17
C VAL A 591 18.04 10.48 1.77
N PHE A 592 17.62 9.54 0.92
CA PHE A 592 17.32 8.18 1.35
C PHE A 592 18.65 7.44 1.55
N THR A 593 18.81 6.77 2.68
CA THR A 593 19.98 5.93 2.96
C THR A 593 19.63 4.44 2.84
N SER A 594 20.63 3.61 2.59
CA SER A 594 20.49 2.15 2.59
C SER A 594 19.55 1.59 1.50
N LEU A 595 19.47 2.25 0.34
CA LEU A 595 18.68 1.76 -0.80
C LEU A 595 19.45 0.72 -1.63
N PRO A 596 18.82 -0.32 -2.20
CA PRO A 596 19.51 -1.29 -3.06
C PRO A 596 20.08 -0.64 -4.33
N ALA A 597 21.38 -0.82 -4.58
CA ALA A 597 22.05 -0.45 -5.81
C ALA A 597 21.81 -1.53 -6.88
N GLY A 598 20.97 -1.24 -7.87
CA GLY A 598 20.59 -2.15 -8.96
C GLY A 598 19.12 -2.03 -9.37
N GLY A 599 18.84 -2.21 -10.66
CA GLY A 599 17.51 -2.04 -11.25
C GLY A 599 17.23 -0.61 -11.72
N SER A 600 15.94 -0.29 -11.87
CA SER A 600 15.44 1.02 -12.31
C SER A 600 14.47 1.56 -11.27
N LEU A 601 14.60 2.85 -10.93
CA LEU A 601 13.74 3.53 -9.97
C LEU A 601 13.13 4.80 -10.55
N THR A 602 11.98 5.19 -10.00
CA THR A 602 11.30 6.45 -10.30
C THR A 602 10.99 7.19 -9.00
N VAL A 603 11.17 8.51 -8.99
CA VAL A 603 10.84 9.36 -7.84
C VAL A 603 9.57 10.17 -8.12
N LEU A 604 8.63 10.17 -7.17
CA LEU A 604 7.39 10.94 -7.17
C LEU A 604 7.37 11.82 -5.92
N ALA A 605 7.15 13.12 -6.07
CA ALA A 605 6.88 14.04 -4.96
C ALA A 605 5.44 14.52 -5.06
N CYS A 606 4.68 14.38 -3.98
CA CYS A 606 3.29 14.82 -3.86
C CYS A 606 3.14 15.76 -2.66
N PHE A 607 2.44 16.87 -2.85
CA PHE A 607 2.19 17.89 -1.84
C PHE A 607 0.69 17.95 -1.55
N TYR A 608 0.34 17.92 -0.27
CA TYR A 608 -1.03 17.73 0.19
C TYR A 608 -1.45 18.84 1.14
N SER A 609 -2.71 19.26 1.06
CA SER A 609 -3.34 20.09 2.09
C SER A 609 -3.66 19.28 3.35
N ASP A 610 -4.13 19.96 4.40
CA ASP A 610 -4.63 19.31 5.62
C ASP A 610 -5.85 18.40 5.38
N THR A 611 -6.66 18.68 4.36
CA THR A 611 -7.79 17.82 3.93
C THR A 611 -7.35 16.62 3.07
N GLY A 612 -6.05 16.44 2.84
CA GLY A 612 -5.50 15.39 1.97
C GLY A 612 -5.59 15.69 0.47
N TRP A 613 -6.01 16.89 0.08
CA TRP A 613 -6.11 17.27 -1.33
C TRP A 613 -4.73 17.49 -1.96
N LEU A 614 -4.51 16.93 -3.15
CA LEU A 614 -3.24 17.01 -3.86
C LEU A 614 -3.04 18.40 -4.47
N ALA A 615 -2.32 19.26 -3.75
CA ALA A 615 -2.00 20.63 -4.13
C ALA A 615 -0.93 20.71 -5.24
N GLY A 616 -0.04 19.73 -5.34
CA GLY A 616 0.95 19.67 -6.42
C GLY A 616 1.68 18.34 -6.50
N ARG A 617 2.23 18.03 -7.68
CA ARG A 617 3.05 16.82 -7.86
C ARG A 617 4.16 17.00 -8.89
N GLY A 618 5.27 16.28 -8.70
CA GLY A 618 6.36 16.18 -9.65
C GLY A 618 6.84 14.74 -9.74
N LYS A 619 7.24 14.28 -10.93
CA LYS A 619 7.69 12.90 -11.16
C LYS A 619 8.90 12.90 -12.09
N THR A 620 9.90 12.07 -11.80
CA THR A 620 11.02 11.81 -12.70
C THR A 620 10.68 10.78 -13.77
N GLY A 621 11.50 10.67 -14.82
CA GLY A 621 11.54 9.45 -15.62
C GLY A 621 12.17 8.28 -14.84
N PRO A 622 12.05 7.04 -15.34
CA PRO A 622 12.81 5.90 -14.83
C PRO A 622 14.31 6.15 -14.97
N MET A 623 15.09 5.81 -13.94
CA MET A 623 16.54 5.94 -13.96
C MET A 623 17.23 4.72 -13.36
N PRO A 624 18.43 4.34 -13.85
CA PRO A 624 19.21 3.26 -13.25
C PRO A 624 19.51 3.57 -11.79
N ALA A 625 19.26 2.60 -10.92
CA ALA A 625 19.53 2.68 -9.48
C ALA A 625 21.03 2.45 -9.21
N LEU A 626 21.89 3.26 -9.81
CA LEU A 626 23.35 3.17 -9.72
C LEU A 626 23.92 4.52 -9.24
N PRO A 627 24.94 4.54 -8.36
CA PRO A 627 25.58 5.76 -7.93
C PRO A 627 26.11 6.58 -9.11
N THR A 628 25.67 7.83 -9.22
CA THR A 628 26.22 8.80 -10.17
C THR A 628 27.40 9.56 -9.57
N ASP A 629 27.42 9.70 -8.24
CA ASP A 629 28.57 10.14 -7.48
C ASP A 629 29.26 8.92 -6.85
N THR A 630 30.28 8.42 -7.55
CA THR A 630 31.06 7.25 -7.12
C THR A 630 31.94 7.54 -5.91
N ALA A 631 32.25 8.81 -5.60
CA ALA A 631 33.04 9.18 -4.43
C ALA A 631 32.23 9.11 -3.13
N ASN A 632 30.91 9.34 -3.21
CA ASN A 632 29.99 9.33 -2.07
C ASN A 632 29.01 8.15 -2.07
N ASN A 633 29.16 7.19 -3.01
CA ASN A 633 28.24 6.06 -3.20
C ASN A 633 26.76 6.50 -3.23
N CYS A 634 26.49 7.61 -3.92
CA CYS A 634 25.19 8.27 -3.94
C CYS A 634 24.67 8.43 -5.37
N LEU A 635 23.41 8.06 -5.60
CA LEU A 635 22.67 8.45 -6.78
C LEU A 635 22.07 9.85 -6.55
N VAL A 636 22.58 10.84 -7.28
CA VAL A 636 22.03 12.20 -7.28
C VAL A 636 20.97 12.30 -8.36
N VAL A 637 19.71 12.44 -7.95
CA VAL A 637 18.57 12.62 -8.86
C VAL A 637 18.64 14.02 -9.47
N PRO A 638 18.51 14.17 -10.80
CA PRO A 638 18.37 15.49 -11.42
C PRO A 638 17.21 16.24 -10.79
N ALA A 639 17.46 17.48 -10.35
CA ALA A 639 16.45 18.29 -9.69
C ALA A 639 15.24 18.45 -10.62
N PHE A 640 14.03 18.20 -10.10
CA PHE A 640 12.78 18.32 -10.84
C PHE A 640 11.80 19.21 -10.08
N ALA A 641 10.90 19.85 -10.80
CA ALA A 641 9.89 20.72 -10.21
C ALA A 641 8.53 20.03 -10.13
N ILE A 642 7.71 20.45 -9.16
CA ILE A 642 6.30 20.09 -9.13
C ILE A 642 5.50 20.93 -10.15
N VAL A 643 4.31 20.43 -10.49
CA VAL A 643 3.24 21.21 -11.10
C VAL A 643 2.13 21.37 -10.07
N GLU A 644 1.75 22.61 -9.79
CA GLU A 644 0.69 22.94 -8.83
C GLU A 644 -0.70 22.78 -9.47
N ASN A 645 -1.65 22.32 -8.66
CA ASN A 645 -3.06 22.24 -9.02
C ASN A 645 -3.80 23.44 -8.45
N LEU A 646 -4.68 24.04 -9.25
CA LEU A 646 -5.56 25.10 -8.79
C LEU A 646 -6.70 24.53 -7.94
N VAL A 647 -6.96 25.15 -6.78
CA VAL A 647 -8.07 24.77 -5.90
C VAL A 647 -9.39 25.00 -6.62
N PRO A 648 -10.25 23.98 -6.83
CA PRO A 648 -11.54 24.19 -7.48
C PRO A 648 -12.46 25.06 -6.63
N LEU A 649 -13.13 26.03 -7.25
CA LEU A 649 -14.12 26.87 -6.58
C LEU A 649 -15.51 26.24 -6.74
N SER A 650 -16.31 26.29 -5.68
CA SER A 650 -17.68 25.78 -5.63
C SER A 650 -18.54 26.65 -4.72
N THR A 651 -19.83 26.33 -4.60
CA THR A 651 -20.73 27.00 -3.65
C THR A 651 -20.33 26.79 -2.19
N GLY A 652 -19.51 25.78 -1.89
CA GLY A 652 -18.95 25.51 -0.56
C GLY A 652 -17.59 26.17 -0.31
N THR A 653 -17.04 26.93 -1.26
CA THR A 653 -15.72 27.56 -1.08
C THR A 653 -15.76 28.58 0.06
N THR A 654 -14.82 28.43 0.99
CA THR A 654 -14.51 29.40 2.04
C THR A 654 -13.05 29.83 1.96
N TYR A 655 -12.65 30.82 2.75
CA TYR A 655 -11.26 31.30 2.82
C TYR A 655 -10.79 31.30 4.28
N PHE A 656 -9.54 30.93 4.49
CA PHE A 656 -8.92 30.83 5.80
C PHE A 656 -7.73 31.78 5.92
N PHE A 657 -7.60 32.38 7.09
CA PHE A 657 -6.44 33.20 7.44
C PHE A 657 -5.18 32.33 7.44
N LYS A 658 -4.16 32.73 6.68
CA LYS A 658 -2.86 32.03 6.63
C LYS A 658 -1.84 32.75 7.50
N GLU A 659 -1.58 34.00 7.17
CA GLU A 659 -0.52 34.81 7.79
C GLU A 659 -0.79 36.30 7.60
N LYS A 660 -0.24 37.14 8.48
CA LYS A 660 -0.23 38.60 8.32
C LYS A 660 1.14 39.20 8.58
N LEU A 661 1.35 40.39 8.06
CA LEU A 661 2.60 41.13 8.20
C LEU A 661 2.72 41.69 9.62
N VAL A 662 3.84 41.40 10.27
CA VAL A 662 4.21 41.98 11.57
C VAL A 662 5.64 42.51 11.51
N PHE A 663 6.02 43.35 12.47
CA PHE A 663 7.40 43.83 12.57
C PHE A 663 8.19 42.98 13.58
N GLY A 664 9.19 42.26 13.08
CA GLY A 664 10.12 41.45 13.85
C GLY A 664 11.43 42.19 14.15
N SER A 665 12.42 41.47 14.70
CA SER A 665 13.72 42.05 15.08
C SER A 665 14.60 42.50 13.90
N GLN A 666 14.35 41.97 12.69
CA GLN A 666 15.11 42.29 11.47
C GLN A 666 14.28 43.00 10.39
N GLY A 667 13.06 43.45 10.72
CA GLY A 667 12.14 44.11 9.78
C GLY A 667 10.80 43.39 9.66
N ARG A 668 10.11 43.57 8.53
CA ARG A 668 8.79 43.00 8.25
C ARG A 668 8.86 41.50 7.98
N VAL A 669 8.05 40.73 8.70
CA VAL A 669 7.98 39.26 8.60
C VAL A 669 6.53 38.78 8.61
N TRP A 670 6.28 37.60 8.06
CA TRP A 670 4.98 36.94 8.14
C TRP A 670 4.79 36.27 9.51
N ALA A 671 3.65 36.53 10.15
CA ALA A 671 3.18 35.80 11.32
C ALA A 671 2.00 34.91 10.93
N ALA A 672 2.20 33.59 11.04
CA ALA A 672 1.19 32.59 10.71
C ALA A 672 0.02 32.53 11.70
N THR A 673 -1.05 31.88 11.25
CA THR A 673 -2.13 31.40 12.10
C THR A 673 -1.59 30.62 13.31
N GLY A 674 -2.09 30.94 14.51
CA GLY A 674 -1.71 30.32 15.78
C GLY A 674 -0.68 31.11 16.59
N THR A 675 0.12 31.96 15.95
CA THR A 675 0.98 32.94 16.66
C THR A 675 0.32 34.31 16.76
N THR A 676 -0.55 34.65 15.80
CA THR A 676 -1.36 35.87 15.81
C THR A 676 -2.80 35.60 15.34
N PRO A 677 -3.80 36.33 15.85
CA PRO A 677 -5.14 36.31 15.27
C PRO A 677 -5.18 37.03 13.92
N ALA A 678 -6.19 36.68 13.12
CA ALA A 678 -6.56 37.38 11.90
C ALA A 678 -6.85 38.86 12.17
N PRO A 679 -6.70 39.76 11.17
CA PRO A 679 -6.97 41.18 11.33
C PRO A 679 -8.39 41.45 11.83
N ALA A 680 -8.52 42.24 12.90
CA ALA A 680 -9.81 42.53 13.53
C ALA A 680 -10.23 44.01 13.41
N ASP A 681 -9.28 44.92 13.15
CA ASP A 681 -9.58 46.33 12.92
C ASP A 681 -10.40 46.52 11.64
N THR A 682 -11.26 47.52 11.64
CA THR A 682 -12.19 47.79 10.54
C THR A 682 -12.09 49.23 10.08
N VAL A 683 -12.94 49.61 9.12
CA VAL A 683 -13.11 51.02 8.72
C VAL A 683 -13.41 51.94 9.93
N SER A 684 -14.02 51.42 10.99
CA SER A 684 -14.27 52.18 12.23
C SER A 684 -13.00 52.47 13.05
N SER A 685 -11.89 51.77 12.77
CA SER A 685 -10.58 52.02 13.40
C SER A 685 -9.80 53.16 12.73
N LEU A 686 -10.23 53.65 11.56
CA LEU A 686 -9.57 54.77 10.86
C LEU A 686 -9.77 56.10 11.60
N ASN A 687 -8.72 56.93 11.62
CA ASN A 687 -8.71 58.24 12.25
C ASN A 687 -7.99 59.29 11.38
N GLY A 688 -8.75 60.30 10.94
CA GLY A 688 -8.28 61.39 10.09
C GLY A 688 -7.49 62.50 10.79
N SER A 689 -7.19 62.37 12.09
CA SER A 689 -6.41 63.37 12.84
C SER A 689 -5.02 63.60 12.22
N ASN A 690 -4.58 64.86 12.16
CA ASN A 690 -3.21 65.22 11.78
C ASN A 690 -2.19 65.06 12.92
N VAL A 691 -2.63 64.65 14.12
CA VAL A 691 -1.78 64.56 15.32
C VAL A 691 -1.77 63.13 15.85
N GLY A 692 -0.58 62.59 16.04
CA GLY A 692 -0.35 61.20 16.49
C GLY A 692 0.00 60.26 15.34
N ASN A 693 -0.11 58.96 15.59
CA ASN A 693 0.15 57.89 14.63
C ASN A 693 -1.19 57.29 14.18
N ASN A 694 -1.87 57.95 13.25
CA ASN A 694 -3.22 57.55 12.85
C ASN A 694 -3.30 57.20 11.36
N LEU A 695 -3.88 56.04 11.06
CA LEU A 695 -4.24 55.62 9.71
C LEU A 695 -5.59 56.23 9.32
N ALA A 696 -5.64 56.97 8.20
CA ALA A 696 -6.84 57.70 7.78
C ALA A 696 -7.49 57.14 6.52
N TYR A 697 -6.71 56.50 5.65
CA TYR A 697 -7.19 55.94 4.39
C TYR A 697 -6.25 54.84 3.89
N LEU A 698 -6.81 53.89 3.15
CA LEU A 698 -6.11 52.76 2.53
C LEU A 698 -6.54 52.70 1.07
N GLY A 699 -5.57 52.65 0.16
CA GLY A 699 -5.78 52.58 -1.29
C GLY A 699 -5.59 51.16 -1.81
N ALA A 700 -5.11 51.04 -3.04
CA ALA A 700 -4.88 49.75 -3.68
C ALA A 700 -3.76 48.95 -2.99
N ILE A 701 -3.92 47.62 -3.02
CA ILE A 701 -2.87 46.61 -2.84
C ILE A 701 -2.80 45.81 -4.14
N GLU A 702 -1.60 45.61 -4.65
CA GLU A 702 -1.38 44.98 -5.95
C GLU A 702 -0.20 44.02 -5.86
N LEU A 703 -0.24 42.94 -6.65
CA LEU A 703 0.82 41.95 -6.74
C LEU A 703 1.39 41.88 -8.16
N ASN A 704 2.71 41.98 -8.28
CA ASN A 704 3.43 41.58 -9.50
C ASN A 704 4.04 40.20 -9.23
N GLU A 705 3.34 39.16 -9.66
CA GLU A 705 3.77 37.77 -9.43
C GLU A 705 5.13 37.48 -10.08
N SER A 706 5.38 38.02 -11.28
CA SER A 706 6.65 37.80 -12.00
C SER A 706 7.88 38.37 -11.29
N LYS A 707 7.67 39.37 -10.43
CA LYS A 707 8.70 40.00 -9.61
C LYS A 707 8.61 39.58 -8.14
N SER A 708 7.65 38.72 -7.79
CA SER A 708 7.44 38.25 -6.41
C SER A 708 7.31 39.43 -5.42
N ALA A 709 6.51 40.45 -5.77
CA ALA A 709 6.46 41.70 -5.03
C ALA A 709 5.08 42.37 -5.00
N PHE A 710 4.68 42.80 -3.79
CA PHE A 710 3.53 43.64 -3.55
C PHE A 710 3.86 45.11 -3.73
N ALA A 711 2.86 45.91 -4.07
CA ALA A 711 2.87 47.35 -3.85
C ALA A 711 1.52 47.80 -3.29
N TYR A 712 1.54 48.76 -2.36
CA TYR A 712 0.32 49.23 -1.72
C TYR A 712 0.43 50.68 -1.25
N LEU A 713 -0.73 51.31 -1.07
CA LEU A 713 -0.88 52.75 -0.81
C LEU A 713 -1.77 53.02 0.39
N TRP A 714 -1.41 54.02 1.21
CA TRP A 714 -2.19 54.43 2.37
C TRP A 714 -2.01 55.92 2.68
N ARG A 715 -2.83 56.45 3.59
CA ARG A 715 -2.71 57.79 4.16
C ARG A 715 -2.63 57.71 5.68
N ALA A 716 -1.59 58.29 6.26
CA ALA A 716 -1.43 58.31 7.71
C ALA A 716 -0.72 59.58 8.23
N SER A 717 -0.96 59.90 9.50
CA SER A 717 -0.18 60.86 10.30
C SER A 717 0.93 60.15 11.08
N GLY A 718 1.92 60.89 11.56
CA GLY A 718 3.03 60.34 12.35
C GLY A 718 4.05 59.57 11.51
N GLN A 719 4.00 59.68 10.18
CA GLN A 719 4.96 59.04 9.28
C GLN A 719 6.31 59.76 9.20
N ASN A 720 6.35 61.04 9.61
CA ASN A 720 7.55 61.89 9.62
C ASN A 720 8.25 61.99 8.24
N LEU A 721 7.46 62.16 7.18
CA LEU A 721 7.93 62.20 5.80
C LEU A 721 7.98 63.63 5.25
N PRO A 722 8.98 64.00 4.44
CA PRO A 722 8.91 65.21 3.64
C PRO A 722 7.72 65.18 2.67
N ARG A 723 7.14 66.36 2.41
CA ARG A 723 6.09 66.52 1.41
C ARG A 723 6.67 66.57 0.01
N PHE A 724 6.01 65.89 -0.93
CA PHE A 724 6.34 65.93 -2.35
C PHE A 724 6.31 67.36 -2.90
N HIS A 725 7.34 67.76 -3.65
CA HIS A 725 7.55 69.13 -4.15
C HIS A 725 7.64 70.26 -3.11
N ALA A 726 7.66 69.96 -1.81
CA ALA A 726 7.95 70.93 -0.77
C ALA A 726 9.43 70.90 -0.36
N ASP A 727 9.84 71.88 0.43
CA ASP A 727 11.09 71.89 1.18
C ASP A 727 11.25 70.59 2.00
N LYS A 728 12.49 70.07 2.09
CA LYS A 728 12.84 68.73 2.63
C LYS A 728 12.57 68.53 4.14
N GLN A 729 11.73 69.35 4.75
CA GLN A 729 11.41 69.24 6.17
C GLN A 729 10.42 68.09 6.42
N PRO A 730 10.64 67.25 7.45
CA PRO A 730 9.69 66.22 7.83
C PRO A 730 8.33 66.81 8.22
N TYR A 731 7.24 66.19 7.75
CA TYR A 731 5.87 66.55 8.09
C TYR A 731 5.20 65.38 8.81
N SER A 732 4.55 65.67 9.93
CA SER A 732 3.90 64.67 10.80
C SER A 732 2.39 64.57 10.61
N GLY A 733 1.79 65.46 9.82
CA GLY A 733 0.37 65.38 9.47
C GLY A 733 0.06 64.27 8.47
N GLN A 734 -1.20 64.21 8.04
CA GLN A 734 -1.68 63.18 7.11
C GLN A 734 -1.07 63.33 5.71
N LEU A 735 -0.31 62.32 5.26
CA LEU A 735 0.20 62.21 3.90
C LEU A 735 -0.11 60.85 3.28
N TYR A 736 -0.30 60.84 1.97
CA TYR A 736 -0.35 59.63 1.19
C TYR A 736 1.07 59.09 0.98
N ALA A 737 1.26 57.82 1.31
CA ALA A 737 2.50 57.09 1.14
C ALA A 737 2.22 55.77 0.42
N PHE A 738 3.24 55.23 -0.24
CA PHE A 738 3.15 53.94 -0.90
C PHE A 738 4.51 53.25 -0.82
N GLN A 739 4.50 51.93 -0.84
CA GLN A 739 5.72 51.12 -0.78
C GLN A 739 5.54 49.80 -1.50
N ALA A 740 6.66 49.12 -1.75
CA ALA A 740 6.68 47.74 -2.21
C ALA A 740 7.35 46.82 -1.19
N LEU A 741 6.95 45.55 -1.17
CA LEU A 741 7.51 44.47 -0.34
C LEU A 741 7.63 43.20 -1.17
N GLY A 742 8.49 42.27 -0.75
CA GLY A 742 8.50 40.92 -1.30
C GLY A 742 7.26 40.13 -0.85
N ASP A 743 6.74 39.25 -1.70
CA ASP A 743 5.63 38.33 -1.35
C ASP A 743 6.12 36.94 -0.88
N GLY A 744 7.44 36.75 -0.84
CA GLY A 744 8.10 35.51 -0.42
C GLY A 744 8.22 35.35 1.09
N SER A 745 9.08 34.43 1.52
CA SER A 745 9.30 34.12 2.95
C SER A 745 9.94 35.25 3.73
N SER A 746 10.61 36.19 3.06
CA SER A 746 11.23 37.39 3.65
C SER A 746 10.74 38.68 2.97
N PRO A 747 9.59 39.25 3.42
CA PRO A 747 9.01 40.45 2.82
C PRO A 747 9.92 41.66 2.82
N GLU A 748 10.70 41.83 3.89
CA GLU A 748 11.64 42.96 4.06
C GLU A 748 12.68 43.01 2.94
N SER A 749 13.06 41.86 2.37
CA SER A 749 14.06 41.80 1.29
C SER A 749 13.64 42.52 0.00
N GLY A 750 12.32 42.68 -0.20
CA GLY A 750 11.75 43.43 -1.32
C GLY A 750 11.32 44.85 -0.96
N LEU A 751 11.65 45.36 0.23
CA LEU A 751 11.23 46.68 0.67
C LEU A 751 11.76 47.78 -0.25
N LYS A 752 10.84 48.54 -0.85
CA LYS A 752 11.17 49.79 -1.56
C LYS A 752 10.22 50.89 -1.13
N PHE A 753 10.77 52.07 -0.83
CA PHE A 753 10.02 53.22 -0.36
C PHE A 753 10.60 54.52 -0.93
N PRO A 754 9.78 55.46 -1.43
CA PRO A 754 10.27 56.65 -2.12
C PRO A 754 10.89 57.71 -1.18
N GLY A 755 10.57 57.66 0.12
CA GLY A 755 11.16 58.57 1.11
C GLY A 755 10.40 59.88 1.33
N PHE A 756 9.23 60.06 0.70
CA PHE A 756 8.37 61.25 0.81
C PHE A 756 6.90 60.85 0.68
N GLY A 757 5.98 61.78 0.99
CA GLY A 757 4.53 61.57 0.85
C GLY A 757 3.83 62.68 0.07
N TYR A 758 2.65 62.37 -0.47
CA TYR A 758 1.82 63.30 -1.26
C TYR A 758 0.68 63.89 -0.42
N ASP A 759 0.34 65.15 -0.67
CA ASP A 759 -0.85 65.79 -0.09
C ASP A 759 -2.15 65.33 -0.78
N LEU A 760 -2.08 65.08 -2.10
CA LEU A 760 -3.17 64.56 -2.93
C LEU A 760 -2.96 63.06 -3.19
N MET A 761 -4.06 62.32 -3.36
CA MET A 761 -4.01 60.88 -3.53
C MET A 761 -3.40 60.49 -4.89
N PRO A 762 -2.32 59.68 -4.91
CA PRO A 762 -1.91 58.96 -6.12
C PRO A 762 -2.70 57.66 -6.29
N CYS A 763 -2.68 57.10 -7.50
CA CYS A 763 -3.20 55.75 -7.77
C CYS A 763 -2.07 54.80 -8.15
N LEU A 764 -2.15 53.54 -7.75
CA LEU A 764 -1.12 52.53 -7.95
C LEU A 764 -1.72 51.35 -8.69
N ALA A 765 -1.01 50.80 -9.67
CA ALA A 765 -1.38 49.55 -10.34
C ALA A 765 -0.13 48.78 -10.76
N LEU A 766 -0.18 47.45 -10.67
CA LEU A 766 0.87 46.57 -11.19
C LEU A 766 0.39 45.83 -12.45
N PRO A 767 1.29 45.43 -13.37
CA PRO A 767 0.91 44.63 -14.52
C PRO A 767 0.39 43.25 -14.08
N PRO A 768 -0.71 42.76 -14.65
CA PRO A 768 -1.18 41.41 -14.37
C PRO A 768 -0.21 40.36 -14.95
N PRO A 769 -0.15 39.15 -14.38
CA PRO A 769 0.75 38.07 -14.84
C PRO A 769 0.47 37.62 -16.28
N THR A 770 -0.73 37.91 -16.79
CA THR A 770 -1.14 37.64 -18.17
C THR A 770 -0.56 38.63 -19.18
N MET A 771 0.08 39.71 -18.74
CA MET A 771 0.75 40.68 -19.61
C MET A 771 2.16 40.21 -19.95
N ALA A 772 2.37 39.75 -21.18
CA ALA A 772 3.63 39.13 -21.58
C ALA A 772 4.86 40.05 -21.55
N GLN A 773 4.68 41.35 -21.86
CA GLN A 773 5.77 42.33 -21.93
C GLN A 773 5.32 43.69 -21.37
N PRO A 774 5.33 43.86 -20.04
CA PRO A 774 5.03 45.16 -19.43
C PRO A 774 6.18 46.16 -19.68
N PHE A 775 5.84 47.44 -19.88
CA PHE A 775 6.83 48.51 -20.07
C PHE A 775 7.51 48.96 -18.76
N ALA A 776 6.97 48.58 -17.60
CA ALA A 776 7.50 48.85 -16.27
C ALA A 776 7.04 47.77 -15.29
N ASP A 777 7.73 47.61 -14.16
CA ASP A 777 7.35 46.63 -13.12
C ASP A 777 6.05 47.03 -12.40
N GLY A 778 5.73 48.33 -12.41
CA GLY A 778 4.52 48.92 -11.83
C GLY A 778 4.27 50.31 -12.37
N PHE A 779 3.11 50.88 -12.04
CA PHE A 779 2.71 52.21 -12.48
C PHE A 779 2.14 53.02 -11.31
N LEU A 780 2.51 54.30 -11.27
CA LEU A 780 1.99 55.27 -10.33
C LEU A 780 1.35 56.42 -11.09
N LEU A 781 0.07 56.64 -10.88
CA LEU A 781 -0.60 57.84 -11.35
C LEU A 781 -0.37 58.96 -10.33
N GLU A 782 0.57 59.84 -10.65
CA GLU A 782 1.11 60.87 -9.76
C GLU A 782 0.35 62.20 -9.92
N PRO A 783 -0.24 62.77 -8.86
CA PRO A 783 -0.93 64.05 -8.94
C PRO A 783 0.03 65.23 -8.97
N THR A 784 -0.32 66.26 -9.74
CA THR A 784 0.32 67.58 -9.59
C THR A 784 -0.15 68.27 -8.31
N THR A 785 0.62 69.25 -7.83
CA THR A 785 0.29 70.03 -6.62
C THR A 785 -1.06 70.75 -6.69
N GLU A 786 -1.51 71.09 -7.89
CA GLU A 786 -2.81 71.73 -8.13
C GLU A 786 -3.98 70.72 -8.20
N GLY A 787 -3.70 69.43 -8.40
CA GLY A 787 -4.73 68.38 -8.54
C GLY A 787 -5.50 68.39 -9.87
N ASN A 788 -5.08 69.22 -10.83
CA ASN A 788 -5.77 69.39 -12.11
C ASN A 788 -5.42 68.31 -13.15
N VAL A 789 -4.25 67.68 -13.02
CA VAL A 789 -3.77 66.62 -13.91
C VAL A 789 -2.94 65.60 -13.13
N MET A 790 -2.86 64.38 -13.63
CA MET A 790 -2.02 63.31 -13.08
C MET A 790 -1.17 62.66 -14.17
N TYR A 791 0.09 62.34 -13.84
CA TYR A 791 1.08 61.76 -14.74
C TYR A 791 1.32 60.29 -14.43
N LEU A 792 1.26 59.42 -15.45
CA LEU A 792 1.48 57.99 -15.26
C LEU A 792 2.97 57.66 -15.29
N ARG A 793 3.56 57.40 -14.13
CA ARG A 793 5.00 57.14 -13.91
C ARG A 793 5.33 55.65 -13.89
N ALA A 794 6.58 55.32 -14.23
CA ALA A 794 7.15 53.98 -14.06
C ALA A 794 7.54 53.72 -12.60
N LEU A 795 7.16 52.55 -12.09
CA LEU A 795 7.74 51.97 -10.89
C LEU A 795 8.69 50.83 -11.26
N SER A 796 9.77 50.69 -10.50
CA SER A 796 10.65 49.53 -10.56
C SER A 796 10.62 48.77 -9.25
N LEU A 797 10.52 47.45 -9.34
CA LEU A 797 10.58 46.51 -8.22
C LEU A 797 11.96 45.84 -8.12
N ASP A 798 12.83 46.02 -9.13
CA ASP A 798 14.19 45.48 -9.13
C ASP A 798 15.08 46.05 -8.01
N GLN A 799 15.89 45.19 -7.40
CA GLN A 799 16.86 45.61 -6.38
C GLN A 799 17.94 46.52 -7.01
N GLY A 800 18.26 47.63 -6.32
CA GLY A 800 19.28 48.59 -6.77
C GLY A 800 18.76 49.78 -7.60
N GLN A 801 17.51 49.75 -8.07
CA GLN A 801 16.85 50.92 -8.68
C GLN A 801 15.96 51.64 -7.67
N PRO A 802 15.79 52.98 -7.74
CA PRO A 802 14.78 53.67 -6.94
C PRO A 802 13.37 53.17 -7.30
N LEU A 803 12.42 53.28 -6.37
CA LEU A 803 11.04 52.84 -6.62
C LEU A 803 10.40 53.63 -7.78
N ILE A 804 10.61 54.94 -7.83
CA ILE A 804 10.26 55.79 -8.98
C ILE A 804 11.53 56.00 -9.82
N VAL A 805 11.53 55.51 -11.05
CA VAL A 805 12.74 55.44 -11.90
C VAL A 805 13.04 56.76 -12.62
N SER A 806 12.02 57.39 -13.21
CA SER A 806 12.15 58.68 -13.90
C SER A 806 10.95 59.57 -13.58
N PRO A 807 11.08 60.53 -12.63
CA PRO A 807 9.96 61.36 -12.17
C PRO A 807 9.56 62.46 -13.17
N LYS A 808 10.15 62.51 -14.37
CA LYS A 808 9.82 63.50 -15.43
C LYS A 808 9.38 62.88 -16.75
N ASP A 809 9.42 61.55 -16.84
CA ASP A 809 8.90 60.80 -17.98
C ASP A 809 7.59 60.14 -17.59
N SER A 810 6.65 60.12 -18.52
CA SER A 810 5.28 59.70 -18.34
C SER A 810 4.79 58.84 -19.49
N PHE A 811 4.02 57.82 -19.17
CA PHE A 811 3.30 56.97 -20.13
C PHE A 811 2.01 57.63 -20.65
N GLY A 812 1.47 58.59 -19.89
CA GLY A 812 0.26 59.32 -20.25
C GLY A 812 -0.10 60.39 -19.23
N LEU A 813 -1.00 61.28 -19.63
CA LEU A 813 -1.55 62.37 -18.83
C LEU A 813 -3.06 62.18 -18.66
N PHE A 814 -3.53 62.18 -17.41
CA PHE A 814 -4.94 62.08 -17.05
C PHE A 814 -5.45 63.42 -16.56
N THR A 815 -6.67 63.78 -16.96
CA THR A 815 -7.29 65.07 -16.61
C THR A 815 -8.14 64.96 -15.36
N GLY A 816 -7.93 65.86 -14.40
CA GLY A 816 -8.58 65.86 -13.09
C GLY A 816 -8.08 64.76 -12.15
N ALA A 817 -8.56 64.81 -10.90
CA ALA A 817 -8.26 63.80 -9.90
C ALA A 817 -8.90 62.44 -10.25
N GLN A 818 -8.08 61.39 -10.21
CA GLN A 818 -8.50 60.00 -10.32
C GLN A 818 -8.43 59.35 -8.94
N ASP A 819 -9.24 58.31 -8.75
CA ASP A 819 -9.37 57.61 -7.48
C ASP A 819 -8.92 56.14 -7.55
N ASP A 820 -8.76 55.60 -8.76
CA ASP A 820 -8.39 54.21 -8.99
C ASP A 820 -7.65 54.04 -10.33
N LEU A 821 -6.83 53.00 -10.45
CA LEU A 821 -6.00 52.70 -11.62
C LEU A 821 -5.90 51.18 -11.82
N ALA A 822 -6.09 50.72 -13.05
CA ALA A 822 -5.86 49.32 -13.42
C ALA A 822 -5.07 49.22 -14.74
N ILE A 823 -4.30 48.14 -14.90
CA ILE A 823 -3.56 47.83 -16.13
C ILE A 823 -4.25 46.69 -16.86
N HIS A 824 -4.72 46.97 -18.07
CA HIS A 824 -5.30 45.95 -18.94
C HIS A 824 -4.20 45.13 -19.62
N PRO A 825 -4.30 43.78 -19.69
CA PRO A 825 -3.27 42.91 -20.29
C PRO A 825 -2.89 43.26 -21.74
N ALA A 826 -3.83 43.83 -22.50
CA ALA A 826 -3.58 44.38 -23.83
C ALA A 826 -2.71 45.66 -23.85
N GLY A 827 -2.14 46.11 -22.72
CA GLY A 827 -1.24 47.26 -22.64
C GLY A 827 -1.96 48.61 -22.64
N PHE A 828 -3.03 48.74 -21.85
CA PHE A 828 -3.71 50.00 -21.60
C PHE A 828 -3.70 50.30 -20.10
N ALA A 829 -3.54 51.57 -19.74
CA ALA A 829 -3.78 52.06 -18.39
C ALA A 829 -5.16 52.70 -18.33
N VAL A 830 -5.95 52.28 -17.36
CA VAL A 830 -7.35 52.67 -17.18
C VAL A 830 -7.49 53.32 -15.82
N ALA A 831 -8.01 54.53 -15.75
CA ALA A 831 -8.23 55.25 -14.50
C ALA A 831 -9.69 55.64 -14.32
N LEU A 832 -10.14 55.62 -13.07
CA LEU A 832 -11.51 55.93 -12.68
C LEU A 832 -11.53 57.17 -11.78
N SER A 833 -12.38 58.13 -12.11
CA SER A 833 -12.74 59.24 -11.21
C SER A 833 -14.13 58.98 -10.63
N LYS A 834 -14.19 58.69 -9.33
CA LYS A 834 -15.43 58.38 -8.59
C LYS A 834 -16.33 59.62 -8.52
N ALA A 835 -15.75 60.78 -8.22
CA ALA A 835 -16.48 62.03 -8.08
C ALA A 835 -17.14 62.51 -9.39
N THR A 836 -16.46 62.34 -10.52
CA THR A 836 -16.97 62.80 -11.84
C THR A 836 -17.60 61.68 -12.67
N CYS A 837 -17.55 60.43 -12.17
CA CYS A 837 -17.99 59.22 -12.86
C CYS A 837 -17.34 59.07 -14.25
N LYS A 838 -16.05 59.40 -14.37
CA LYS A 838 -15.31 59.33 -15.64
C LYS A 838 -14.36 58.15 -15.66
N LEU A 839 -14.38 57.43 -16.78
CA LEU A 839 -13.38 56.42 -17.12
C LEU A 839 -12.43 57.02 -18.15
N GLN A 840 -11.13 57.02 -17.86
CA GLN A 840 -10.09 57.52 -18.76
C GLN A 840 -9.13 56.39 -19.14
N VAL A 841 -8.72 56.31 -20.41
CA VAL A 841 -7.84 55.25 -20.91
C VAL A 841 -6.72 55.81 -21.76
N VAL A 842 -5.52 55.27 -21.59
CA VAL A 842 -4.37 55.54 -22.46
C VAL A 842 -3.68 54.24 -22.86
N LYS A 843 -3.27 54.13 -24.12
CA LYS A 843 -2.45 53.03 -24.61
C LYS A 843 -1.02 53.21 -24.10
N LEU A 844 -0.46 52.17 -23.48
CA LEU A 844 0.93 52.19 -23.03
C LEU A 844 1.89 52.15 -24.23
N ALA A 845 2.86 53.06 -24.20
CA ALA A 845 3.98 53.17 -25.15
C ALA A 845 5.23 53.62 -24.36
N PRO A 846 6.45 53.54 -24.91
CA PRO A 846 7.64 54.00 -24.21
C PRO A 846 7.48 55.43 -23.64
N PRO A 847 7.89 55.68 -22.38
CA PRO A 847 7.53 56.90 -21.68
C PRO A 847 8.19 58.12 -22.35
N GLN A 848 7.50 59.25 -22.30
CA GLN A 848 7.93 60.53 -22.89
C GLN A 848 8.03 61.61 -21.82
N PRO A 849 8.83 62.67 -22.03
CA PRO A 849 8.82 63.82 -21.12
C PRO A 849 7.41 64.37 -20.94
N ASP A 850 7.05 64.82 -19.74
CA ASP A 850 5.69 65.24 -19.36
C ASP A 850 4.98 66.16 -20.35
N ALA A 851 5.71 67.10 -20.96
CA ALA A 851 5.18 68.04 -21.95
C ALA A 851 4.70 67.37 -23.26
N LYS A 852 5.08 66.10 -23.49
CA LYS A 852 4.74 65.30 -24.67
C LYS A 852 3.96 64.02 -24.31
N ALA A 853 3.57 63.85 -23.05
CA ALA A 853 2.82 62.68 -22.62
C ALA A 853 1.47 62.61 -23.36
N PRO A 854 1.05 61.44 -23.88
CA PRO A 854 -0.23 61.31 -24.55
C PRO A 854 -1.38 61.52 -23.56
N VAL A 855 -2.38 62.30 -23.95
CA VAL A 855 -3.55 62.58 -23.11
C VAL A 855 -4.50 61.38 -23.12
N ALA A 856 -4.95 60.94 -21.95
CA ALA A 856 -5.91 59.86 -21.82
C ALA A 856 -7.27 60.24 -22.42
N ALA A 857 -7.88 59.31 -23.15
CA ALA A 857 -9.22 59.49 -23.72
C ALA A 857 -10.27 59.27 -22.64
N ILE A 858 -11.26 60.16 -22.55
CA ILE A 858 -12.43 59.99 -21.66
C ILE A 858 -13.45 59.11 -22.38
N LEU A 859 -13.70 57.93 -21.83
CA LEU A 859 -14.52 56.89 -22.46
C LEU A 859 -15.92 56.74 -21.84
N SER A 860 -16.11 57.20 -20.60
CA SER A 860 -17.41 57.19 -19.94
C SER A 860 -17.62 58.44 -19.08
N GLY A 861 -18.88 58.72 -18.72
CA GLY A 861 -19.30 59.84 -17.90
C GLY A 861 -20.53 59.49 -17.05
N LYS A 862 -20.97 60.45 -16.22
CA LYS A 862 -22.12 60.25 -15.33
C LYS A 862 -23.43 60.01 -16.08
N GLY A 863 -24.13 58.93 -15.76
CA GLY A 863 -25.49 58.67 -16.24
C GLY A 863 -25.95 57.23 -16.00
N SER A 864 -27.20 56.94 -16.35
CA SER A 864 -27.85 55.64 -16.15
C SER A 864 -28.03 54.82 -17.43
N ARG A 865 -27.66 55.36 -18.60
CA ARG A 865 -27.68 54.65 -19.88
C ARG A 865 -26.51 53.67 -19.96
N GLU A 866 -26.68 52.61 -20.74
CA GLU A 866 -25.57 51.72 -21.14
C GLU A 866 -24.35 52.51 -21.62
N GLY A 867 -23.18 52.15 -21.08
CA GLY A 867 -21.92 52.85 -21.33
C GLY A 867 -21.64 54.04 -20.42
N LEU A 868 -22.57 54.41 -19.52
CA LEU A 868 -22.39 55.45 -18.51
C LEU A 868 -22.27 54.85 -17.10
N LEU A 869 -21.64 55.61 -16.21
CA LEU A 869 -21.40 55.22 -14.83
C LEU A 869 -22.26 56.01 -13.86
N GLN A 870 -22.69 55.37 -12.78
CA GLN A 870 -23.39 55.99 -11.65
C GLN A 870 -22.73 55.53 -10.35
N ASN A 871 -22.25 56.48 -9.54
CA ASN A 871 -21.59 56.22 -8.25
C ASN A 871 -20.58 55.04 -8.28
N PRO A 872 -19.56 55.08 -9.16
CA PRO A 872 -18.58 54.00 -9.26
C PRO A 872 -17.67 53.96 -8.02
N VAL A 873 -17.20 52.77 -7.68
CA VAL A 873 -16.51 52.46 -6.42
C VAL A 873 -15.11 51.93 -6.64
N ALA A 874 -14.93 50.97 -7.55
CA ALA A 874 -13.64 50.33 -7.81
C ALA A 874 -13.55 49.86 -9.27
N LEU A 875 -12.32 49.70 -9.75
CA LEU A 875 -11.96 49.36 -11.12
C LEU A 875 -11.02 48.15 -11.14
N THR A 876 -11.27 47.20 -12.04
CA THR A 876 -10.30 46.12 -12.33
C THR A 876 -10.33 45.76 -13.81
N CYS A 877 -9.37 44.96 -14.27
CA CYS A 877 -9.28 44.50 -15.66
C CYS A 877 -9.09 42.99 -15.70
N SER A 878 -9.92 42.29 -16.48
CA SER A 878 -9.66 40.89 -16.85
C SER A 878 -8.89 40.83 -18.17
N LEU A 879 -8.76 39.63 -18.75
CA LEU A 879 -8.02 39.41 -20.00
C LEU A 879 -8.52 40.26 -21.19
N ASP A 880 -9.82 40.50 -21.24
CA ASP A 880 -10.55 40.98 -22.42
C ASP A 880 -11.42 42.22 -22.16
N ARG A 881 -11.63 42.62 -20.91
CA ARG A 881 -12.57 43.67 -20.51
C ARG A 881 -12.11 44.43 -19.28
N ILE A 882 -12.63 45.65 -19.19
CA ILE A 882 -12.56 46.55 -18.04
C ILE A 882 -13.83 46.36 -17.22
N LEU A 883 -13.69 46.19 -15.92
CA LEU A 883 -14.80 45.95 -14.99
C LEU A 883 -14.88 47.08 -13.98
N VAL A 884 -16.06 47.66 -13.82
CA VAL A 884 -16.31 48.72 -12.84
C VAL A 884 -17.38 48.27 -11.86
N LEU A 885 -17.03 48.31 -10.58
CA LEU A 885 -17.96 48.12 -9.47
C LEU A 885 -18.67 49.44 -9.18
N GLN A 886 -19.99 49.45 -9.16
CA GLN A 886 -20.76 50.68 -8.96
C GLN A 886 -22.09 50.46 -8.23
N THR A 887 -22.78 51.56 -7.89
CA THR A 887 -24.14 51.53 -7.32
C THR A 887 -25.09 52.38 -8.17
N THR A 888 -26.27 51.85 -8.47
CA THR A 888 -27.26 52.56 -9.30
C THR A 888 -28.59 52.64 -8.56
N ASP A 889 -29.52 53.49 -9.03
CA ASP A 889 -30.86 53.54 -8.45
C ASP A 889 -31.61 52.21 -8.58
N ALA A 890 -31.32 51.44 -9.65
CA ALA A 890 -31.87 50.11 -9.89
C ALA A 890 -31.17 49.00 -9.07
N SER A 891 -29.88 49.20 -8.76
CA SER A 891 -29.04 48.26 -8.02
C SER A 891 -28.35 48.97 -6.85
N PRO A 892 -29.11 49.39 -5.81
CA PRO A 892 -28.58 50.21 -4.71
C PRO A 892 -27.57 49.46 -3.84
N GLN A 893 -27.60 48.13 -3.86
CA GLN A 893 -26.62 47.27 -3.16
C GLN A 893 -25.39 46.91 -4.01
N GLY A 894 -25.35 47.38 -5.26
CA GLY A 894 -24.21 47.24 -6.15
C GLY A 894 -24.48 46.43 -7.42
N CYS A 895 -23.74 46.76 -8.47
CA CYS A 895 -23.61 45.96 -9.68
C CYS A 895 -22.19 46.08 -10.25
N ILE A 896 -21.84 45.14 -11.11
CA ILE A 896 -20.64 45.22 -11.95
C ILE A 896 -21.09 45.56 -13.36
N VAL A 897 -20.34 46.43 -14.04
CA VAL A 897 -20.50 46.73 -15.46
C VAL A 897 -19.21 46.43 -16.20
N SER A 898 -19.32 45.97 -17.45
CA SER A 898 -18.19 45.61 -18.30
C SER A 898 -18.05 46.55 -19.51
N PHE A 899 -16.81 46.89 -19.83
CA PHE A 899 -16.42 47.70 -20.99
C PHE A 899 -15.26 47.05 -21.75
N ASP A 900 -15.17 47.29 -23.04
CA ASP A 900 -13.95 47.00 -23.80
C ASP A 900 -12.91 48.13 -23.59
N HIS A 901 -11.69 47.93 -24.08
CA HIS A 901 -10.62 48.94 -24.02
C HIS A 901 -10.91 50.23 -24.80
N ALA A 902 -11.95 50.23 -25.65
CA ALA A 902 -12.44 51.40 -26.38
C ALA A 902 -13.63 52.09 -25.68
N GLY A 903 -14.09 51.57 -24.54
CA GLY A 903 -15.14 52.17 -23.73
C GLY A 903 -16.56 51.74 -24.11
N ASN A 904 -16.71 50.73 -24.97
CA ASN A 904 -18.03 50.21 -25.33
C ASN A 904 -18.49 49.19 -24.29
N PRO A 905 -19.79 49.16 -23.92
CA PRO A 905 -20.35 48.09 -23.08
C PRO A 905 -20.13 46.71 -23.70
N VAL A 906 -19.79 45.72 -22.88
CA VAL A 906 -19.61 44.32 -23.31
C VAL A 906 -20.75 43.47 -22.77
N TYR A 907 -21.42 42.66 -23.59
CA TYR A 907 -22.64 41.91 -23.20
C TYR A 907 -22.34 40.43 -22.94
N ASP A 908 -21.51 40.17 -21.94
CA ASP A 908 -20.88 38.87 -21.67
C ASP A 908 -21.35 38.20 -20.38
N PHE A 909 -22.13 38.90 -19.55
CA PHE A 909 -22.78 38.30 -18.40
C PHE A 909 -23.98 37.43 -18.80
N THR A 910 -24.42 36.54 -17.90
CA THR A 910 -25.56 35.65 -18.09
C THR A 910 -26.76 36.42 -18.65
N GLY A 911 -27.36 35.89 -19.73
CA GLY A 911 -28.46 36.56 -20.43
C GLY A 911 -28.03 37.70 -21.36
N SER A 912 -26.77 37.72 -21.77
CA SER A 912 -26.18 38.74 -22.67
C SER A 912 -26.38 40.15 -22.15
N GLN A 913 -26.03 40.35 -20.88
CA GLN A 913 -26.14 41.63 -20.18
C GLN A 913 -24.75 42.28 -20.06
N TRP A 914 -24.69 43.62 -20.08
CA TRP A 914 -23.47 44.39 -19.80
C TRP A 914 -23.30 44.78 -18.34
N SER A 915 -24.35 44.56 -17.54
CA SER A 915 -24.36 44.78 -16.10
C SER A 915 -25.00 43.60 -15.40
N ILE A 916 -24.43 43.21 -14.26
CA ILE A 916 -25.00 42.19 -13.38
C ILE A 916 -25.16 42.75 -11.96
N PRO A 917 -26.34 42.63 -11.33
CA PRO A 917 -26.52 43.02 -9.94
C PRO A 917 -25.77 42.06 -9.01
N LEU A 918 -25.24 42.58 -7.91
CA LEU A 918 -24.64 41.75 -6.87
C LEU A 918 -25.73 40.99 -6.09
N ARG A 919 -25.31 39.95 -5.38
CA ARG A 919 -26.18 39.22 -4.45
C ARG A 919 -26.81 40.17 -3.43
N SER A 920 -28.13 40.09 -3.33
CA SER A 920 -28.93 40.85 -2.37
C SER A 920 -28.66 40.41 -0.93
N GLU A 921 -28.47 41.39 -0.05
CA GLU A 921 -28.35 41.26 1.41
C GLU A 921 -29.68 41.59 2.11
N GLY A 922 -30.81 41.44 1.41
CA GLY A 922 -32.13 41.77 1.91
C GLY A 922 -32.26 43.25 2.23
N THR A 923 -32.61 43.58 3.47
CA THR A 923 -32.77 44.96 3.95
C THR A 923 -31.50 45.56 4.57
N ALA A 924 -30.38 44.81 4.59
CA ALA A 924 -29.14 45.31 5.15
C ALA A 924 -28.58 46.47 4.33
N ALA A 925 -27.97 47.43 5.02
CA ALA A 925 -27.29 48.53 4.36
C ALA A 925 -25.89 48.06 3.94
N VAL A 926 -25.61 48.11 2.64
CA VAL A 926 -24.38 47.59 2.03
C VAL A 926 -23.46 48.74 1.66
N LYS A 927 -22.17 48.62 1.97
CA LYS A 927 -21.11 49.47 1.42
C LYS A 927 -20.13 48.61 0.64
N LEU A 928 -19.96 48.94 -0.64
CA LEU A 928 -18.96 48.35 -1.51
C LEU A 928 -17.58 48.91 -1.18
N VAL A 929 -16.57 48.05 -1.21
CA VAL A 929 -15.18 48.39 -0.88
C VAL A 929 -14.31 48.28 -2.12
N ASP A 930 -14.19 47.08 -2.68
CA ASP A 930 -13.21 46.80 -3.74
C ASP A 930 -13.63 45.60 -4.62
N VAL A 931 -13.00 45.46 -5.80
CA VAL A 931 -13.18 44.34 -6.72
C VAL A 931 -11.84 43.86 -7.30
N SER A 932 -11.64 42.54 -7.34
CA SER A 932 -10.50 41.93 -8.02
C SER A 932 -10.95 40.76 -8.89
N VAL A 933 -10.11 40.35 -9.84
CA VAL A 933 -10.40 39.27 -10.79
C VAL A 933 -9.21 38.36 -10.96
N GLU A 934 -9.45 37.04 -10.92
CA GLU A 934 -8.41 36.04 -11.18
C GLU A 934 -8.31 35.73 -12.69
N SER A 935 -7.22 35.10 -13.11
CA SER A 935 -6.88 34.77 -14.50
C SER A 935 -7.98 34.05 -15.33
N LYS A 936 -8.84 33.24 -14.72
CA LYS A 936 -9.98 32.55 -15.37
C LYS A 936 -11.27 33.39 -15.36
N GLY A 937 -11.24 34.59 -14.79
CA GLY A 937 -12.34 35.55 -14.81
C GLY A 937 -13.29 35.51 -13.61
N TYR A 938 -13.00 34.73 -12.57
CA TYR A 938 -13.81 34.79 -11.33
C TYR A 938 -13.64 36.14 -10.66
N LEU A 939 -14.75 36.72 -10.21
CA LEU A 939 -14.80 38.06 -9.63
C LEU A 939 -14.91 37.96 -8.12
N TYR A 940 -14.09 38.74 -7.42
CA TYR A 940 -14.04 38.84 -5.97
C TYR A 940 -14.47 40.24 -5.56
N VAL A 941 -15.61 40.36 -4.88
CA VAL A 941 -16.18 41.65 -4.47
C VAL A 941 -16.17 41.74 -2.96
N LEU A 942 -15.45 42.73 -2.44
CA LEU A 942 -15.42 43.03 -1.02
C LEU A 942 -16.44 44.12 -0.68
N LYS A 943 -17.26 43.83 0.32
CA LYS A 943 -18.27 44.74 0.85
C LYS A 943 -18.40 44.54 2.35
N TYR A 944 -19.00 45.51 3.04
CA TYR A 944 -19.43 45.31 4.42
C TYR A 944 -20.87 45.75 4.62
N LEU A 945 -21.51 45.13 5.61
CA LEU A 945 -22.82 45.51 6.10
C LEU A 945 -22.62 46.52 7.23
N TYR A 946 -23.41 47.57 7.28
CA TYR A 946 -23.33 48.51 8.42
C TYR A 946 -24.66 48.60 9.14
N SER A 947 -24.57 48.54 10.47
CA SER A 947 -25.71 48.64 11.36
C SER A 947 -26.11 50.09 11.61
N LEU A 948 -27.31 50.31 12.14
CA LEU A 948 -27.76 51.63 12.59
C LEU A 948 -26.87 52.24 13.70
N SER A 949 -26.01 51.45 14.36
CA SER A 949 -25.08 51.92 15.38
C SER A 949 -23.87 52.69 14.82
N GLY A 950 -23.60 52.56 13.51
CA GLY A 950 -22.47 53.21 12.83
C GLY A 950 -21.09 52.57 13.05
N ILE A 951 -20.97 51.60 13.95
CA ILE A 951 -19.73 50.82 14.16
C ILE A 951 -19.79 49.57 13.28
N VAL A 952 -18.71 49.30 12.53
CA VAL A 952 -18.54 48.13 11.68
C VAL A 952 -17.60 47.15 12.37
N GLN A 953 -18.01 45.89 12.49
CA GLN A 953 -17.20 44.81 13.06
C GLN A 953 -16.59 43.95 11.95
N ALA A 954 -15.51 43.23 12.26
CA ALA A 954 -14.87 42.34 11.28
C ALA A 954 -15.86 41.32 10.68
N ALA A 955 -16.77 40.80 11.51
CA ALA A 955 -17.82 39.87 11.12
C ALA A 955 -18.86 40.47 10.15
N ASP A 956 -18.89 41.79 9.93
CA ASP A 956 -19.80 42.45 9.00
C ASP A 956 -19.27 42.46 7.55
N TYR A 957 -17.99 42.16 7.34
CA TYR A 957 -17.40 42.09 6.02
C TYR A 957 -17.82 40.82 5.28
N ARG A 958 -18.01 40.95 3.96
CA ARG A 958 -18.36 39.89 3.02
C ARG A 958 -17.42 39.96 1.83
N LEU A 959 -16.86 38.81 1.45
CA LEU A 959 -16.20 38.58 0.19
C LEU A 959 -17.12 37.71 -0.67
N ASP A 960 -17.78 38.32 -1.65
CA ASP A 960 -18.57 37.59 -2.62
C ASP A 960 -17.68 37.11 -3.77
N ILE A 961 -17.89 35.88 -4.20
CA ILE A 961 -17.22 35.28 -5.35
C ILE A 961 -18.27 35.02 -6.41
N TYR A 962 -18.01 35.47 -7.64
CA TYR A 962 -18.87 35.27 -8.81
C TYR A 962 -18.12 34.50 -9.89
N ASN A 963 -18.85 33.71 -10.65
CA ASN A 963 -18.34 33.08 -11.86
C ASN A 963 -18.01 34.14 -12.94
N PRO A 964 -17.22 33.79 -13.97
CA PRO A 964 -16.89 34.71 -15.05
C PRO A 964 -18.08 35.27 -15.85
N ASP A 965 -19.23 34.59 -15.79
CA ASP A 965 -20.50 35.02 -16.38
C ASP A 965 -21.33 35.93 -15.47
N GLY A 966 -20.82 36.28 -14.28
CA GLY A 966 -21.46 37.15 -13.31
C GLY A 966 -22.43 36.44 -12.37
N SER A 967 -22.65 35.13 -12.51
CA SER A 967 -23.50 34.38 -11.58
C SER A 967 -22.83 34.23 -10.20
N PHE A 968 -23.60 34.39 -9.13
CA PHE A 968 -23.10 34.26 -7.75
C PHE A 968 -22.65 32.82 -7.47
N LEU A 969 -21.47 32.66 -6.88
CA LEU A 969 -20.89 31.36 -6.54
C LEU A 969 -20.87 31.12 -5.03
N ALA A 970 -20.16 31.97 -4.28
CA ALA A 970 -19.94 31.78 -2.86
C ALA A 970 -19.78 33.12 -2.12
N GLN A 971 -19.93 33.11 -0.80
CA GLN A 971 -19.69 34.27 0.04
C GLN A 971 -18.93 33.85 1.30
N VAL A 972 -17.87 34.59 1.62
CA VAL A 972 -17.09 34.43 2.84
C VAL A 972 -17.33 35.62 3.76
N SER A 973 -17.47 35.38 5.06
CA SER A 973 -17.64 36.42 6.06
C SER A 973 -16.37 36.61 6.88
N GLY A 974 -16.13 37.83 7.40
CA GLY A 974 -15.07 38.06 8.38
C GLY A 974 -13.72 38.53 7.83
N ILE A 975 -13.62 38.85 6.53
CA ILE A 975 -12.39 39.38 5.93
C ILE A 975 -12.41 40.92 6.03
N ALA A 976 -11.95 41.44 7.16
CA ALA A 976 -11.91 42.87 7.45
C ALA A 976 -10.75 43.56 6.72
N ALA A 977 -11.02 44.08 5.52
CA ALA A 977 -10.01 44.67 4.66
C ALA A 977 -10.48 45.98 4.00
N ALA A 978 -9.52 46.80 3.58
CA ALA A 978 -9.78 48.04 2.86
C ALA A 978 -9.63 47.91 1.34
N SER A 979 -8.84 46.94 0.89
CA SER A 979 -8.67 46.57 -0.51
C SER A 979 -8.15 45.14 -0.61
N LEU A 980 -8.24 44.54 -1.79
CA LEU A 980 -7.80 43.17 -2.02
C LEU A 980 -7.17 42.95 -3.39
N HIS A 981 -6.28 41.97 -3.48
CA HIS A 981 -5.77 41.43 -4.74
C HIS A 981 -5.86 39.91 -4.74
N VAL A 982 -6.13 39.30 -5.89
CA VAL A 982 -6.21 37.84 -6.05
C VAL A 982 -5.19 37.37 -7.07
N ASP A 983 -4.33 36.42 -6.68
CA ASP A 983 -3.34 35.83 -7.60
C ASP A 983 -3.92 34.72 -8.49
N ILE A 984 -3.11 34.24 -9.44
CA ILE A 984 -3.49 33.11 -10.31
C ILE A 984 -3.81 31.82 -9.52
N TRP A 985 -3.29 31.68 -8.30
CA TRP A 985 -3.46 30.52 -7.42
C TRP A 985 -4.69 30.63 -6.52
N ARG A 986 -5.43 31.74 -6.64
CA ARG A 986 -6.67 32.06 -5.89
C ARG A 986 -6.42 32.40 -4.43
N ASN A 987 -5.20 32.77 -4.06
CA ASN A 987 -4.93 33.39 -2.76
C ASN A 987 -5.44 34.82 -2.79
N VAL A 988 -6.06 35.25 -1.69
CA VAL A 988 -6.54 36.62 -1.51
C VAL A 988 -5.57 37.35 -0.59
N TYR A 989 -5.03 38.46 -1.05
CA TYR A 989 -4.18 39.35 -0.27
C TYR A 989 -4.96 40.59 0.09
N THR A 990 -4.94 40.98 1.37
CA THR A 990 -5.71 42.12 1.88
C THR A 990 -4.80 43.20 2.45
N LEU A 991 -5.22 44.45 2.27
CA LEU A 991 -4.67 45.58 3.00
C LEU A 991 -5.56 45.87 4.21
N ASP A 992 -4.98 45.75 5.41
CA ASP A 992 -5.75 45.70 6.65
C ASP A 992 -5.78 47.07 7.34
N TYR A 993 -6.78 47.27 8.20
CA TYR A 993 -6.92 48.51 8.99
C TYR A 993 -5.98 48.57 10.21
N GLU A 994 -5.32 47.47 10.54
CA GLU A 994 -4.37 47.39 11.65
C GLU A 994 -3.09 48.19 11.34
N ILE A 995 -2.62 48.98 12.31
CA ILE A 995 -1.33 49.67 12.20
C ILE A 995 -0.21 48.67 12.51
N LEU A 996 0.75 48.54 11.60
CA LEU A 996 1.96 47.75 11.78
C LEU A 996 2.84 48.37 12.87
N GLN A 997 2.80 47.80 14.07
CA GLN A 997 3.56 48.30 15.21
C GLN A 997 5.06 48.04 15.04
N GLY A 998 5.89 49.02 15.41
CA GLY A 998 7.35 48.84 15.53
C GLY A 998 8.18 49.23 14.29
N SER A 999 7.55 49.58 13.16
CA SER A 999 8.29 49.91 11.93
C SER A 999 8.92 51.30 11.88
N GLY A 1000 8.69 52.12 12.90
CA GLY A 1000 9.18 53.50 12.97
C GLY A 1000 8.40 54.52 12.12
N ARG A 1001 7.34 54.07 11.41
CA ARG A 1001 6.38 54.91 10.68
C ARG A 1001 4.96 54.37 10.89
N THR A 1002 3.94 55.20 10.70
CA THR A 1002 2.55 54.70 10.63
C THR A 1002 2.27 54.08 9.26
N GLU A 1003 2.20 52.75 9.19
CA GLU A 1003 1.85 51.99 7.98
C GLU A 1003 0.85 50.86 8.32
N PRO A 1004 0.05 50.41 7.34
CA PRO A 1004 -0.89 49.31 7.55
C PRO A 1004 -0.22 47.94 7.55
N SER A 1005 -0.90 46.96 8.16
CA SER A 1005 -0.65 45.52 7.97
C SER A 1005 -1.25 45.02 6.65
N MET A 1006 -0.79 43.85 6.22
CA MET A 1006 -1.40 43.07 5.13
C MET A 1006 -1.56 41.61 5.56
N ALA A 1007 -2.54 40.92 4.99
CA ALA A 1007 -2.80 39.52 5.30
C ALA A 1007 -3.02 38.67 4.04
N THR A 1008 -2.69 37.40 4.15
CA THR A 1008 -2.90 36.38 3.12
C THR A 1008 -3.99 35.42 3.58
N TRP A 1009 -4.93 35.15 2.68
CA TRP A 1009 -6.04 34.23 2.87
C TRP A 1009 -6.03 33.18 1.77
N ILE A 1010 -6.18 31.91 2.15
CA ILE A 1010 -6.13 30.77 1.24
C ILE A 1010 -7.51 30.12 1.10
N PRO A 1011 -7.88 29.63 -0.10
CA PRO A 1011 -9.17 28.99 -0.32
C PRO A 1011 -9.25 27.61 0.36
N SER A 1012 -10.44 27.20 0.76
CA SER A 1012 -10.72 25.86 1.27
C SER A 1012 -10.47 24.79 0.21
N THR A 1013 -9.73 23.75 0.56
CA THR A 1013 -9.50 22.61 -0.34
C THR A 1013 -10.62 21.57 -0.24
N PRO A 1014 -10.89 20.79 -1.31
CA PRO A 1014 -11.86 19.70 -1.26
C PRO A 1014 -11.55 18.70 -0.14
N SER A 1015 -12.58 18.26 0.59
CA SER A 1015 -12.47 17.12 1.50
C SER A 1015 -12.35 15.85 0.65
N ILE A 1016 -11.26 15.09 0.85
CA ILE A 1016 -11.04 13.79 0.19
C ILE A 1016 -11.40 12.66 1.15
#